data_AF-A0A553NEQ9-F1
#
_entry.id   AF-A0A553NEQ9-F1
#
_cell.length_a   1.000
_cell.length_b   1.000
_cell.length_c   1.000
_cell.angle_alpha   90.00
_cell.angle_beta   90.00
_cell.angle_gamma   90.00
#
_symmetry.space_group_name_H-M   'P 1'
#
loop_
_entity.id
_entity.type
_entity.pdbx_description
1 polymer ?
#
loop_
_entity_poly.entity_id
_entity_poly.type
_entity_poly.pdbx_seq_one_letter_code
_entity_poly.pdbx_strand_id
1 'polypeptide(L)'
;MARCLRMGGVAQRGFASIAIKNDVVIVGAARTPMGSFRGSLAAVPAPRLGAASITEALKRANVEASAVEEVYMGNVLSAGLGQAPDRQAALFAGLPPSVTCTLINKVCASGMKAIMCAAQSLSMGGSQVAVAGGFESMSNVPFYLERGQTPYGGIKMADGLVADGLTDVYNKFHMGNCGENTAQKLSITREEQDAYGMESYRRSAKAYAEGLIQPELFDFSVLKGTKPPVIVKEDEEFSKINFDKFTKLPTVFQKQGGTITPGNASTLSDGGAACVLMTAQAAERQKLKPLARILAFADGATVPIDFPIAPRFATDKLLKTMGMNAQEVDLWEINEAFSVVVLANMKLHELDAAKVNIHGGAVSLGHPLGASGARITNHLIYALKPGQRGMFGARKKDKPKRPPGREGGTRPNYGLFAVPDLDEFGNVNEIPDDDTQLEKELQMLMNADSPAKKAKPPKKEQVSTAQLQSMVAECMQDIPSDEEEHVDDGDDELLNELAEFESDDNDDVVFKAQAPSTPRAQLPPVIEPIGIESARKACPDGSCAGEDTLTVIDERIRNYTEAERRAKEAGEAAKCRRFARGLSTLTQLRAKVKAGKPVNVDDIPPSVTIPALRPSNNNMPVSVSVPDQMEEIAEEPICAAPVLEPTPTATPTAALHVPVMRGETSSTPDMMQPQNSDAPDIRQAIRTRREEAKKLALEAKHAGDKLNALNFLKVVQECDSLDLIVSGGDQITAELIPALPVPSTPFNPEPVKPQHNETQREVNPEAKPIPMRQFSRDDPIQMPANLEDIPVDPSQFGAPPAPQNVAEALAQRLEKYRQDESKAKEEGNDSKARRIGRICKQYQDAIRLHKAGKAIPIEDLPTPLGFAPIPMAVKAPPMPSPNPSVPLIADPSRVTAAPSAAVTPGKPNVAPAKRASMSMRDKQIQNLKDRQTQFKKAALEAKKSGQIEQAREYLRQAKGFDKVIDAAESGLPVDMDTLPMAPQGEKPVDMDFEIISREDCQPQNMSGDRQEMFSKLEQDLIAQVKMCEANRKHFKLTGDIASSNKFQQMMEHTKKDLDALRYAFKRGDPVPRFHYEVRSFSKMIANLDLAENELELNVIQGLSYSVPNPKEIYTYCKMEFPYPKERPFSDKTVVVKETNCPEYNYRTIIPVNPKDKSYQRLFKRSSAKVEVWSKGGFLRSDHLIGTAQIKLQPLETHCEIHDGFPLMDGRKVVGGKVEVKIRIRNPVVTKQIEKTQEKWLVVAF
;
A
#
# COMPACT_ATOMS: atom_id res chain seq x y z
N MET A 1 68.10 -23.34 -25.13
CA MET A 1 67.86 -22.75 -23.78
C MET A 1 67.79 -21.24 -23.98
N ALA A 2 66.77 -20.50 -23.53
CA ALA A 2 66.26 -20.33 -22.16
C ALA A 2 67.25 -19.55 -21.27
N ARG A 3 66.84 -18.54 -20.47
CA ARG A 3 65.49 -18.02 -20.16
C ARG A 3 65.58 -16.56 -19.67
N CYS A 4 64.44 -15.86 -19.58
CA CYS A 4 64.20 -14.66 -18.79
C CYS A 4 65.11 -13.41 -18.98
N LEU A 5 64.59 -12.37 -19.66
CA LEU A 5 64.36 -11.04 -19.08
C LEU A 5 63.72 -10.06 -20.10
N ARG A 6 62.40 -9.86 -20.00
CA ARG A 6 61.63 -8.68 -20.48
C ARG A 6 60.14 -8.83 -20.11
N MET A 7 59.81 -8.54 -18.86
CA MET A 7 58.43 -8.32 -18.40
C MET A 7 58.23 -6.81 -18.29
N GLY A 8 57.66 -6.22 -19.35
CA GLY A 8 57.55 -4.76 -19.51
C GLY A 8 56.75 -4.39 -20.76
N GLY A 9 55.80 -5.22 -21.15
CA GLY A 9 54.87 -4.95 -22.25
C GLY A 9 53.60 -4.32 -21.70
N VAL A 10 53.24 -3.15 -22.21
CA VAL A 10 51.93 -2.54 -21.93
C VAL A 10 50.84 -3.49 -22.44
N ALA A 11 50.03 -4.02 -21.53
CA ALA A 11 48.85 -4.78 -21.90
C ALA A 11 47.89 -3.83 -22.65
N GLN A 12 47.83 -3.95 -23.97
CA GLN A 12 46.80 -3.28 -24.77
C GLN A 12 45.44 -3.68 -24.20
N ARG A 13 44.72 -2.71 -23.62
CA ARG A 13 43.30 -2.85 -23.33
C ARG A 13 42.53 -2.82 -24.66
N GLY A 14 42.62 -3.91 -25.42
CA GLY A 14 41.65 -4.20 -26.44
C GLY A 14 40.27 -4.11 -25.81
N PHE A 15 39.36 -3.40 -26.45
CA PHE A 15 37.97 -3.35 -26.00
C PHE A 15 37.45 -4.78 -25.99
N ALA A 16 37.12 -5.29 -24.80
CA ALA A 16 36.36 -6.52 -24.71
C ALA A 16 35.06 -6.28 -25.49
N SER A 17 34.81 -7.13 -26.49
CA SER A 17 33.47 -7.28 -27.04
C SER A 17 32.50 -7.62 -25.90
N ILE A 18 31.19 -7.46 -26.13
CA ILE A 18 30.16 -7.93 -25.19
C ILE A 18 30.15 -9.46 -25.25
N ALA A 19 31.13 -10.07 -24.59
CA ALA A 19 31.40 -11.49 -24.62
C ALA A 19 30.50 -12.18 -23.60
N ILE A 20 29.50 -12.90 -24.09
CA ILE A 20 28.90 -14.02 -23.37
C ILE A 20 30.07 -14.96 -23.03
N LYS A 21 30.42 -15.06 -21.74
CA LYS A 21 31.67 -15.68 -21.31
C LYS A 21 31.60 -17.20 -21.36
N ASN A 22 30.39 -17.74 -21.13
CA ASN A 22 30.08 -19.16 -21.21
C ASN A 22 28.82 -19.37 -22.08
N ASP A 23 28.87 -20.34 -23.01
CA ASP A 23 27.65 -20.86 -23.64
C ASP A 23 26.78 -21.58 -22.60
N VAL A 24 25.45 -21.42 -22.68
CA VAL A 24 24.50 -22.04 -21.74
C VAL A 24 23.70 -23.14 -22.44
N VAL A 25 23.75 -24.34 -21.85
CA VAL A 25 23.07 -25.55 -22.33
C VAL A 25 22.06 -26.05 -21.31
N ILE A 26 21.03 -26.74 -21.79
CA ILE A 26 20.04 -27.46 -20.97
C ILE A 26 20.32 -28.95 -21.13
N VAL A 27 20.51 -29.66 -20.01
CA VAL A 27 20.92 -31.08 -19.98
C VAL A 27 19.82 -32.03 -19.52
N GLY A 28 18.76 -31.52 -18.88
CA GLY A 28 17.58 -32.30 -18.51
C GLY A 28 16.36 -31.40 -18.27
N ALA A 29 15.16 -31.95 -18.46
CA ALA A 29 13.90 -31.25 -18.30
C ALA A 29 12.79 -32.22 -17.88
N ALA A 30 11.83 -31.72 -17.08
CA ALA A 30 10.66 -32.49 -16.66
C ALA A 30 9.51 -31.56 -16.30
N ARG A 31 8.28 -32.07 -16.38
CA ARG A 31 7.09 -31.44 -15.82
C ARG A 31 6.13 -32.47 -15.26
N THR A 32 5.35 -32.04 -14.28
CA THR A 32 4.14 -32.79 -13.90
C THR A 32 3.15 -32.81 -15.07
N PRO A 33 2.17 -33.73 -15.04
CA PRO A 33 0.87 -33.47 -15.64
C PRO A 33 0.30 -32.13 -15.16
N MET A 34 -0.54 -31.49 -15.96
CA MET A 34 -1.32 -30.31 -15.61
C MET A 34 -2.68 -30.78 -15.09
N GLY A 35 -3.00 -30.47 -13.84
CA GLY A 35 -4.31 -30.77 -13.24
C GLY A 35 -5.29 -29.63 -13.48
N SER A 36 -6.55 -29.94 -13.77
CA SER A 36 -7.60 -28.92 -13.88
C SER A 36 -7.88 -28.25 -12.54
N PHE A 37 -8.47 -27.05 -12.57
CA PHE A 37 -8.95 -26.38 -11.37
C PHE A 37 -9.81 -27.29 -10.50
N ARG A 38 -9.38 -27.48 -9.24
CA ARG A 38 -9.98 -28.35 -8.23
C ARG A 38 -10.11 -29.83 -8.64
N GLY A 39 -9.34 -30.25 -9.64
CA GLY A 39 -9.28 -31.61 -10.19
C GLY A 39 -8.21 -32.50 -9.56
N SER A 40 -7.51 -33.27 -10.39
CA SER A 40 -6.60 -34.37 -10.03
C SER A 40 -5.49 -34.00 -9.03
N LEU A 41 -4.86 -32.83 -9.22
CA LEU A 41 -3.72 -32.35 -8.42
C LEU A 41 -4.12 -31.38 -7.29
N ALA A 42 -5.40 -31.07 -7.13
CA ALA A 42 -5.87 -30.00 -6.23
C ALA A 42 -5.51 -30.18 -4.74
N ALA A 43 -5.20 -31.40 -4.30
CA ALA A 43 -4.74 -31.69 -2.94
C ALA A 43 -3.23 -31.40 -2.72
N VAL A 44 -2.50 -30.91 -3.73
CA VAL A 44 -1.03 -30.82 -3.73
C VAL A 44 -0.58 -29.35 -3.70
N PRO A 45 0.08 -28.89 -2.61
CA PRO A 45 0.63 -27.53 -2.56
C PRO A 45 1.67 -27.28 -3.65
N ALA A 46 1.65 -26.08 -4.25
CA ALA A 46 2.48 -25.74 -5.40
C ALA A 46 4.00 -26.05 -5.26
N PRO A 47 4.66 -25.84 -4.09
CA PRO A 47 6.06 -26.22 -3.91
C PRO A 47 6.35 -27.71 -4.09
N ARG A 48 5.37 -28.60 -3.89
CA ARG A 48 5.53 -30.06 -4.12
C ARG A 48 5.50 -30.42 -5.60
N LEU A 49 4.70 -29.71 -6.41
CA LEU A 49 4.70 -29.83 -7.88
C LEU A 49 6.03 -29.35 -8.47
N GLY A 50 6.54 -28.24 -7.94
CA GLY A 50 7.89 -27.74 -8.23
C GLY A 50 8.98 -28.74 -7.86
N ALA A 51 8.95 -29.27 -6.62
CA ALA A 51 9.93 -30.23 -6.13
C ALA A 51 10.02 -31.51 -6.97
N ALA A 52 8.88 -32.10 -7.33
CA ALA A 52 8.85 -33.29 -8.16
C ALA A 52 9.47 -33.04 -9.55
N SER A 53 9.17 -31.89 -10.16
CA SER A 53 9.75 -31.52 -11.46
C SER A 53 11.24 -31.23 -11.39
N ILE A 54 11.74 -30.62 -10.30
CA ILE A 54 13.18 -30.47 -10.04
C ILE A 54 13.86 -31.84 -9.93
N THR A 55 13.26 -32.75 -9.14
CA THR A 55 13.79 -34.10 -8.88
C THR A 55 13.91 -34.91 -10.18
N GLU A 56 12.85 -34.95 -10.99
CA GLU A 56 12.85 -35.68 -12.25
C GLU A 56 13.76 -35.01 -13.31
N ALA A 57 13.85 -33.68 -13.36
CA ALA A 57 14.76 -32.99 -14.27
C ALA A 57 16.24 -33.29 -13.97
N LEU A 58 16.63 -33.36 -12.69
CA LEU A 58 17.98 -33.76 -12.26
C LEU A 58 18.29 -35.22 -12.59
N LYS A 59 17.36 -36.13 -12.28
CA LYS A 59 17.43 -37.55 -12.63
C LYS A 59 17.62 -37.76 -14.14
N ARG A 60 16.91 -37.00 -14.98
CA ARG A 60 17.03 -37.04 -16.45
C ARG A 60 18.31 -36.41 -16.98
N ALA A 61 18.80 -35.36 -16.31
CA ALA A 61 20.10 -34.76 -16.61
C ALA A 61 21.28 -35.67 -16.24
N ASN A 62 21.05 -36.69 -15.40
CA ASN A 62 22.09 -37.43 -14.70
C ASN A 62 23.04 -36.48 -13.93
N VAL A 63 22.45 -35.50 -13.24
CA VAL A 63 23.15 -34.49 -12.43
C VAL A 63 22.84 -34.75 -10.95
N GLU A 64 23.89 -34.97 -10.17
CA GLU A 64 23.79 -35.11 -8.71
C GLU A 64 23.24 -33.84 -8.07
N ALA A 65 22.35 -33.99 -7.08
CA ALA A 65 21.75 -32.84 -6.38
C ALA A 65 22.79 -31.94 -5.68
N SER A 66 23.95 -32.51 -5.33
CA SER A 66 25.11 -31.79 -4.76
C SER A 66 25.89 -30.94 -5.76
N ALA A 67 25.66 -31.10 -7.07
CA ALA A 67 26.30 -30.30 -8.11
C ALA A 67 25.51 -29.02 -8.45
N VAL A 68 24.26 -28.86 -7.98
CA VAL A 68 23.46 -27.65 -8.19
C VAL A 68 23.97 -26.52 -7.29
N GLU A 69 24.17 -25.33 -7.84
CA GLU A 69 24.64 -24.16 -7.11
C GLU A 69 23.49 -23.17 -6.82
N GLU A 70 22.59 -22.97 -7.79
CA GLU A 70 21.48 -22.01 -7.72
C GLU A 70 20.14 -22.59 -8.23
N VAL A 71 19.02 -22.10 -7.69
CA VAL A 71 17.65 -22.46 -8.08
C VAL A 71 16.80 -21.22 -8.34
N TYR A 72 16.21 -21.10 -9.53
CA TYR A 72 15.27 -20.02 -9.88
C TYR A 72 13.89 -20.60 -10.21
N MET A 73 12.86 -20.29 -9.43
CA MET A 73 11.51 -20.83 -9.67
C MET A 73 10.46 -19.73 -9.85
N GLY A 74 9.73 -19.81 -10.96
CA GLY A 74 8.59 -18.97 -11.26
C GLY A 74 7.34 -19.35 -10.47
N ASN A 75 6.72 -18.39 -9.78
CA ASN A 75 5.43 -18.57 -9.10
C ASN A 75 4.71 -17.22 -9.00
N VAL A 76 3.40 -17.19 -9.24
CA VAL A 76 2.61 -15.95 -9.25
C VAL A 76 1.83 -15.78 -7.95
N LEU A 77 1.13 -16.82 -7.50
CA LEU A 77 0.13 -16.74 -6.44
C LEU A 77 0.67 -17.34 -5.14
N SER A 78 1.71 -16.68 -4.60
CA SER A 78 2.49 -17.19 -3.47
C SER A 78 1.82 -17.10 -2.09
N ALA A 79 0.62 -16.51 -2.02
CA ALA A 79 -0.12 -16.37 -0.76
C ALA A 79 -0.49 -17.73 -0.16
N GLY A 80 -0.32 -17.89 1.15
CA GLY A 80 -0.61 -19.15 1.85
C GLY A 80 0.44 -20.26 1.68
N LEU A 81 1.34 -20.19 0.69
CA LEU A 81 2.36 -21.22 0.43
C LEU A 81 3.47 -21.31 1.51
N GLY A 82 3.51 -20.41 2.48
CA GLY A 82 4.56 -20.32 3.50
C GLY A 82 5.80 -19.54 3.04
N GLN A 83 6.85 -19.57 3.85
CA GLN A 83 8.08 -18.82 3.57
C GLN A 83 8.87 -19.47 2.42
N ALA A 84 9.40 -18.65 1.50
CA ALA A 84 10.24 -19.04 0.37
C ALA A 84 9.78 -20.33 -0.38
N PRO A 85 8.67 -20.26 -1.15
CA PRO A 85 8.13 -21.41 -1.89
C PRO A 85 9.13 -22.09 -2.85
N ASP A 86 10.05 -21.32 -3.42
CA ASP A 86 11.20 -21.75 -4.23
C ASP A 86 12.17 -22.60 -3.41
N ARG A 87 12.51 -22.14 -2.20
CA ARG A 87 13.38 -22.85 -1.26
C ARG A 87 12.72 -24.13 -0.76
N GLN A 88 11.41 -24.10 -0.51
CA GLN A 88 10.64 -25.31 -0.21
C GLN A 88 10.72 -26.31 -1.36
N ALA A 89 10.52 -25.88 -2.61
CA ALA A 89 10.62 -26.76 -3.78
C ALA A 89 12.01 -27.40 -3.91
N ALA A 90 13.09 -26.62 -3.73
CA ALA A 90 14.46 -27.13 -3.75
C ALA A 90 14.74 -28.16 -2.63
N LEU A 91 14.39 -27.85 -1.39
CA LEU A 91 14.62 -28.75 -0.24
C LEU A 91 13.74 -30.01 -0.29
N PHE A 92 12.49 -29.90 -0.75
CA PHE A 92 11.62 -31.05 -0.96
C PHE A 92 12.07 -31.94 -2.13
N ALA A 93 12.89 -31.42 -3.05
CA ALA A 93 13.56 -32.18 -4.10
C ALA A 93 14.93 -32.77 -3.67
N GLY A 94 15.31 -32.62 -2.40
CA GLY A 94 16.54 -33.18 -1.84
C GLY A 94 17.81 -32.38 -2.14
N LEU A 95 17.72 -31.14 -2.64
CA LEU A 95 18.90 -30.31 -2.89
C LEU A 95 19.55 -29.87 -1.57
N PRO A 96 20.89 -29.72 -1.51
CA PRO A 96 21.59 -29.34 -0.28
C PRO A 96 21.14 -28.00 0.31
N PRO A 97 21.21 -27.85 1.65
CA PRO A 97 21.00 -26.55 2.31
C PRO A 97 21.96 -25.43 1.89
N SER A 98 23.06 -25.71 1.17
CA SER A 98 23.98 -24.70 0.64
C SER A 98 23.50 -24.01 -0.65
N VAL A 99 22.56 -24.62 -1.39
CA VAL A 99 22.08 -24.11 -2.68
C VAL A 99 21.35 -22.77 -2.48
N THR A 100 21.59 -21.78 -3.36
CA THR A 100 20.82 -20.52 -3.33
C THR A 100 19.46 -20.70 -4.01
N CYS A 101 18.44 -19.98 -3.58
CA CYS A 101 17.11 -20.03 -4.19
C CYS A 101 16.56 -18.61 -4.42
N THR A 102 15.83 -18.42 -5.50
CA THR A 102 15.10 -17.17 -5.78
C THR A 102 13.75 -17.45 -6.44
N LEU A 103 12.68 -16.99 -5.80
CA LEU A 103 11.34 -16.94 -6.38
C LEU A 103 11.23 -15.79 -7.39
N ILE A 104 10.66 -16.06 -8.56
CA ILE A 104 10.45 -15.08 -9.62
C ILE A 104 8.94 -14.92 -9.86
N ASN A 105 8.41 -13.71 -9.77
CA ASN A 105 7.07 -13.38 -10.26
C ASN A 105 7.18 -12.41 -11.45
N LYS A 106 6.68 -12.85 -12.60
CA LYS A 106 6.41 -12.06 -13.81
C LYS A 106 5.11 -12.54 -14.46
N VAL A 107 4.09 -12.79 -13.63
CA VAL A 107 2.78 -13.36 -14.00
C VAL A 107 2.95 -14.62 -14.88
N CYS A 108 2.23 -14.77 -15.99
CA CYS A 108 2.31 -15.92 -16.92
C CYS A 108 3.73 -16.20 -17.47
N ALA A 109 4.64 -15.23 -17.42
CA ALA A 109 6.01 -15.37 -17.90
C ALA A 109 7.02 -15.81 -16.81
N SER A 110 6.57 -16.07 -15.58
CA SER A 110 7.46 -16.30 -14.42
C SER A 110 8.47 -17.44 -14.65
N GLY A 111 8.01 -18.63 -15.07
CA GLY A 111 8.90 -19.78 -15.28
C GLY A 111 9.91 -19.59 -16.42
N MET A 112 9.53 -18.88 -17.48
CA MET A 112 10.47 -18.48 -18.54
C MET A 112 11.47 -17.45 -18.02
N LYS A 113 11.03 -16.48 -17.21
CA LYS A 113 11.90 -15.46 -16.64
C LYS A 113 12.91 -16.05 -15.65
N ALA A 114 12.53 -17.09 -14.91
CA ALA A 114 13.43 -17.86 -14.07
C ALA A 114 14.55 -18.54 -14.89
N ILE A 115 14.19 -19.19 -16.01
CA ILE A 115 15.15 -19.78 -16.97
C ILE A 115 16.09 -18.71 -17.55
N MET A 116 15.57 -17.52 -17.88
CA MET A 116 16.40 -16.38 -18.32
C MET A 116 17.38 -15.91 -17.24
N CYS A 117 16.95 -15.82 -15.97
CA CYS A 117 17.82 -15.41 -14.87
C CYS A 117 18.94 -16.42 -14.58
N ALA A 118 18.63 -17.72 -14.58
CA ALA A 118 19.63 -18.79 -14.48
C ALA A 118 20.63 -18.73 -15.65
N ALA A 119 20.13 -18.57 -16.88
CA ALA A 119 20.99 -18.42 -18.06
C ALA A 119 21.89 -17.18 -17.98
N GLN A 120 21.42 -16.08 -17.39
CA GLN A 120 22.25 -14.89 -17.15
C GLN A 120 23.37 -15.18 -16.13
N SER A 121 23.07 -15.84 -15.00
CA SER A 121 24.09 -16.19 -13.99
C SER A 121 25.17 -17.11 -14.59
N LEU A 122 24.77 -18.17 -15.29
CA LEU A 122 25.66 -19.10 -15.99
C LEU A 122 26.50 -18.41 -17.07
N SER A 123 25.90 -17.53 -17.89
CA SER A 123 26.59 -16.78 -18.95
C SER A 123 27.68 -15.85 -18.43
N MET A 124 27.49 -15.28 -17.24
CA MET A 124 28.47 -14.42 -16.57
C MET A 124 29.51 -15.22 -15.76
N GLY A 125 29.20 -16.47 -15.42
CA GLY A 125 30.00 -17.33 -14.55
C GLY A 125 29.79 -17.05 -13.06
N GLY A 126 28.58 -16.61 -12.68
CA GLY A 126 28.15 -16.57 -11.28
C GLY A 126 27.90 -17.98 -10.72
N SER A 127 27.43 -18.89 -11.58
CA SER A 127 27.32 -20.33 -11.33
C SER A 127 27.78 -21.15 -12.54
N GLN A 128 27.94 -22.47 -12.35
CA GLN A 128 28.24 -23.47 -13.38
C GLN A 128 27.06 -24.40 -13.68
N VAL A 129 26.21 -24.64 -12.68
CA VAL A 129 25.04 -25.53 -12.72
C VAL A 129 23.89 -24.89 -11.93
N ALA A 130 22.75 -24.67 -12.59
CA ALA A 130 21.57 -24.09 -11.97
C ALA A 130 20.31 -24.85 -12.41
N VAL A 131 19.32 -24.93 -11.53
CA VAL A 131 17.98 -25.41 -11.90
C VAL A 131 17.06 -24.22 -12.09
N ALA A 132 16.26 -24.22 -13.14
CA ALA A 132 15.23 -23.21 -13.33
C ALA A 132 13.90 -23.79 -13.79
N GLY A 133 12.81 -23.11 -13.48
CA GLY A 133 11.47 -23.60 -13.81
C GLY A 133 10.37 -22.73 -13.24
N GLY A 134 9.21 -23.31 -13.00
CA GLY A 134 8.12 -22.69 -12.28
C GLY A 134 7.06 -23.68 -11.82
N PHE A 135 6.25 -23.25 -10.85
CA PHE A 135 5.13 -24.01 -10.31
C PHE A 135 3.96 -23.08 -9.99
N GLU A 136 2.74 -23.61 -10.07
CA GLU A 136 1.53 -22.95 -9.58
C GLU A 136 0.57 -24.03 -9.06
N SER A 137 -0.22 -23.71 -8.04
CA SER A 137 -1.43 -24.47 -7.73
C SER A 137 -2.57 -23.50 -7.52
N MET A 138 -3.29 -23.22 -8.61
CA MET A 138 -4.43 -22.31 -8.59
C MET A 138 -5.56 -22.85 -7.70
N SER A 139 -5.67 -24.17 -7.55
CA SER A 139 -6.64 -24.82 -6.64
C SER A 139 -6.42 -24.54 -5.15
N ASN A 140 -5.21 -24.12 -4.75
CA ASN A 140 -4.82 -23.88 -3.36
C ASN A 140 -4.67 -22.38 -3.01
N VAL A 141 -5.01 -21.48 -3.93
CA VAL A 141 -4.91 -20.03 -3.70
C VAL A 141 -5.98 -19.58 -2.70
N PRO A 142 -5.62 -18.90 -1.60
CA PRO A 142 -6.58 -18.55 -0.56
C PRO A 142 -7.36 -17.26 -0.88
N PHE A 143 -8.50 -17.10 -0.20
CA PHE A 143 -9.19 -15.81 -0.11
C PHE A 143 -8.45 -14.88 0.87
N TYR A 144 -8.49 -13.58 0.59
CA TYR A 144 -7.82 -12.54 1.36
C TYR A 144 -8.79 -11.73 2.23
N LEU A 145 -8.31 -11.32 3.40
CA LEU A 145 -8.91 -10.30 4.25
C LEU A 145 -7.84 -9.26 4.58
N GLU A 146 -8.14 -7.99 4.31
CA GLU A 146 -7.25 -6.87 4.62
C GLU A 146 -7.00 -6.74 6.14
N ARG A 147 -5.77 -6.34 6.50
CA ARG A 147 -5.37 -6.12 7.89
C ARG A 147 -5.84 -4.74 8.37
N GLY A 148 -6.94 -4.71 9.13
CA GLY A 148 -7.44 -3.48 9.72
C GLY A 148 -8.53 -3.72 10.76
N GLN A 149 -9.32 -2.68 11.06
CA GLN A 149 -10.62 -2.84 11.70
C GLN A 149 -11.62 -3.27 10.63
N THR A 150 -12.39 -4.33 10.90
CA THR A 150 -13.49 -4.75 10.03
C THR A 150 -14.53 -3.62 9.95
N PRO A 151 -14.82 -3.04 8.77
CA PRO A 151 -15.81 -1.97 8.64
C PRO A 151 -17.22 -2.42 9.05
N TYR A 152 -17.96 -1.50 9.66
CA TYR A 152 -19.38 -1.69 9.94
C TYR A 152 -20.15 -1.81 8.61
N GLY A 153 -21.06 -2.79 8.52
CA GLY A 153 -21.70 -3.21 7.27
C GLY A 153 -21.13 -4.51 6.67
N GLY A 154 -19.97 -4.97 7.16
CA GLY A 154 -19.37 -6.24 6.76
C GLY A 154 -18.21 -6.09 5.77
N ILE A 155 -17.72 -7.23 5.29
CA ILE A 155 -16.52 -7.35 4.44
C ILE A 155 -16.75 -8.35 3.31
N LYS A 156 -16.24 -8.03 2.13
CA LYS A 156 -16.06 -8.99 1.04
C LYS A 156 -14.62 -9.48 1.09
N MET A 157 -14.41 -10.79 1.26
CA MET A 157 -13.09 -11.38 1.06
C MET A 157 -12.76 -11.37 -0.43
N ALA A 158 -11.53 -11.01 -0.79
CA ALA A 158 -11.06 -11.03 -2.17
C ALA A 158 -10.59 -12.44 -2.54
N ASP A 159 -10.85 -12.90 -3.75
CA ASP A 159 -10.27 -14.13 -4.29
C ASP A 159 -8.86 -13.83 -4.82
N GLY A 160 -7.83 -14.51 -4.31
CA GLY A 160 -6.44 -14.29 -4.73
C GLY A 160 -6.18 -14.56 -6.21
N LEU A 161 -6.94 -15.49 -6.83
CA LEU A 161 -6.86 -15.77 -8.27
C LEU A 161 -7.25 -14.53 -9.07
N VAL A 162 -8.36 -13.91 -8.69
CA VAL A 162 -8.91 -12.73 -9.37
C VAL A 162 -8.10 -11.48 -9.03
N ALA A 163 -7.73 -11.29 -7.77
CA ALA A 163 -7.08 -10.08 -7.27
C ALA A 163 -5.63 -9.93 -7.75
N ASP A 164 -4.79 -10.96 -7.59
CA ASP A 164 -3.35 -10.88 -7.86
C ASP A 164 -2.98 -11.47 -9.23
N GLY A 165 -3.75 -12.44 -9.72
CA GLY A 165 -3.43 -13.20 -10.93
C GLY A 165 -4.07 -12.68 -12.21
N LEU A 166 -5.35 -12.26 -12.13
CA LEU A 166 -6.22 -12.18 -13.32
C LEU A 166 -6.95 -10.85 -13.52
N THR A 167 -6.80 -9.87 -12.64
CA THR A 167 -7.36 -8.51 -12.83
C THR A 167 -6.27 -7.53 -13.23
N ASP A 168 -6.53 -6.74 -14.28
CA ASP A 168 -5.64 -5.65 -14.64
C ASP A 168 -5.73 -4.52 -13.62
N VAL A 169 -4.59 -4.19 -13.00
CA VAL A 169 -4.53 -3.23 -11.89
C VAL A 169 -4.89 -1.81 -12.34
N TYR A 170 -4.81 -1.50 -13.64
CA TYR A 170 -5.03 -0.16 -14.18
C TYR A 170 -6.47 0.02 -14.69
N ASN A 171 -6.96 -0.93 -15.49
CA ASN A 171 -8.29 -0.93 -16.11
C ASN A 171 -9.38 -1.58 -15.22
N LYS A 172 -9.00 -2.21 -14.10
CA LYS A 172 -9.89 -2.80 -13.08
C LYS A 172 -10.82 -3.91 -13.58
N PHE A 173 -10.44 -4.63 -14.62
CA PHE A 173 -11.20 -5.74 -15.18
C PHE A 173 -10.36 -7.02 -15.39
N HIS A 174 -11.03 -8.14 -15.65
CA HIS A 174 -10.37 -9.43 -15.88
C HIS A 174 -9.53 -9.44 -17.17
N MET A 175 -8.41 -10.18 -17.19
CA MET A 175 -7.49 -10.35 -18.34
C MET A 175 -8.20 -10.65 -19.67
N GLY A 176 -9.32 -11.38 -19.64
CA GLY A 176 -10.12 -11.66 -20.82
C GLY A 176 -10.58 -10.41 -21.58
N ASN A 177 -10.90 -9.30 -20.88
CA ASN A 177 -11.30 -8.04 -21.52
C ASN A 177 -10.13 -7.35 -22.27
N CYS A 178 -8.88 -7.58 -21.85
CA CYS A 178 -7.69 -7.18 -22.62
C CYS A 178 -7.65 -7.93 -23.97
N GLY A 179 -8.02 -9.22 -23.92
CA GLY A 179 -8.24 -10.08 -25.07
C GLY A 179 -9.33 -9.56 -26.00
N GLU A 180 -10.53 -9.25 -25.48
CA GLU A 180 -11.64 -8.68 -26.26
C GLU A 180 -11.26 -7.36 -26.94
N ASN A 181 -10.58 -6.46 -26.22
CA ASN A 181 -10.01 -5.23 -26.80
C ASN A 181 -9.03 -5.54 -27.96
N THR A 182 -8.22 -6.60 -27.85
CA THR A 182 -7.30 -6.99 -28.93
C THR A 182 -8.06 -7.62 -30.10
N ALA A 183 -9.08 -8.45 -29.83
CA ALA A 183 -9.93 -9.06 -30.84
C ALA A 183 -10.62 -7.99 -31.69
N GLN A 184 -11.17 -6.96 -31.03
CA GLN A 184 -11.75 -5.79 -31.69
C GLN A 184 -10.69 -4.99 -32.49
N LYS A 185 -9.55 -4.64 -31.88
CA LYS A 185 -8.49 -3.85 -32.52
C LYS A 185 -7.87 -4.50 -33.76
N LEU A 186 -7.81 -5.84 -33.82
CA LEU A 186 -7.20 -6.59 -34.92
C LEU A 186 -8.23 -7.29 -35.83
N SER A 187 -9.53 -7.03 -35.62
CA SER A 187 -10.63 -7.73 -36.28
C SER A 187 -10.42 -9.25 -36.28
N ILE A 188 -10.29 -9.83 -35.10
CA ILE A 188 -10.21 -11.29 -34.88
C ILE A 188 -11.57 -11.74 -34.37
N THR A 189 -12.23 -12.66 -35.08
CA THR A 189 -13.64 -12.98 -34.81
C THR A 189 -13.81 -14.04 -33.72
N ARG A 190 -15.08 -14.29 -33.33
CA ARG A 190 -15.46 -15.41 -32.45
C ARG A 190 -15.16 -16.76 -33.12
N GLU A 191 -15.45 -16.86 -34.42
CA GLU A 191 -15.32 -18.07 -35.22
C GLU A 191 -13.84 -18.44 -35.43
N GLU A 192 -12.97 -17.46 -35.68
CA GLU A 192 -11.52 -17.67 -35.74
C GLU A 192 -10.97 -18.20 -34.40
N GLN A 193 -11.42 -17.64 -33.28
CA GLN A 193 -11.00 -18.04 -31.94
C GLN A 193 -11.50 -19.43 -31.53
N ASP A 194 -12.72 -19.78 -31.92
CA ASP A 194 -13.28 -21.11 -31.68
C ASP A 194 -12.65 -22.18 -32.59
N ALA A 195 -12.39 -21.85 -33.85
CA ALA A 195 -11.64 -22.73 -34.75
C ALA A 195 -10.23 -23.02 -34.20
N TYR A 196 -9.52 -21.99 -33.71
CA TYR A 196 -8.22 -22.14 -33.06
C TYR A 196 -8.31 -22.95 -31.76
N GLY A 197 -9.30 -22.66 -30.91
CA GLY A 197 -9.48 -23.36 -29.63
C GLY A 197 -9.73 -24.85 -29.84
N MET A 198 -10.71 -25.20 -30.67
CA MET A 198 -10.98 -26.59 -31.04
C MET A 198 -9.76 -27.30 -31.66
N GLU A 199 -8.95 -26.58 -32.46
CA GLU A 199 -7.72 -27.12 -33.04
C GLU A 199 -6.64 -27.38 -31.98
N SER A 200 -6.47 -26.51 -30.98
CA SER A 200 -5.55 -26.77 -29.85
C SER A 200 -5.92 -28.05 -29.10
N TYR A 201 -7.22 -28.27 -28.82
CA TYR A 201 -7.70 -29.52 -28.23
C TYR A 201 -7.43 -30.76 -29.12
N ARG A 202 -7.67 -30.66 -30.44
CA ARG A 202 -7.36 -31.76 -31.38
C ARG A 202 -5.87 -32.08 -31.42
N ARG A 203 -5.01 -31.06 -31.42
CA ARG A 203 -3.55 -31.21 -31.42
C ARG A 203 -3.04 -31.84 -30.13
N SER A 204 -3.57 -31.44 -28.97
CA SER A 204 -3.24 -32.08 -27.70
C SER A 204 -3.68 -33.54 -27.66
N ALA A 205 -4.94 -33.84 -28.01
CA ALA A 205 -5.43 -35.22 -28.06
C ALA A 205 -4.60 -36.10 -29.04
N LYS A 206 -4.24 -35.55 -30.20
CA LYS A 206 -3.35 -36.21 -31.16
C LYS A 206 -1.95 -36.44 -30.59
N ALA A 207 -1.34 -35.43 -29.97
CA ALA A 207 0.00 -35.53 -29.41
C ALA A 207 0.09 -36.48 -28.21
N TYR A 208 -1.02 -36.70 -27.49
CA TYR A 208 -1.15 -37.79 -26.52
C TYR A 208 -1.26 -39.15 -27.20
N ALA A 209 -2.15 -39.31 -28.20
CA ALA A 209 -2.32 -40.56 -28.94
C ALA A 209 -1.05 -41.02 -29.70
N GLU A 210 -0.26 -40.08 -30.21
CA GLU A 210 1.04 -40.33 -30.87
C GLU A 210 2.22 -40.36 -29.87
N GLY A 211 1.97 -40.19 -28.56
CA GLY A 211 2.98 -40.26 -27.50
C GLY A 211 4.00 -39.12 -27.45
N LEU A 212 3.80 -38.06 -28.24
CA LEU A 212 4.76 -36.96 -28.47
C LEU A 212 5.01 -36.09 -27.23
N ILE A 213 4.05 -36.03 -26.29
CA ILE A 213 4.16 -35.29 -25.03
C ILE A 213 4.79 -36.14 -23.91
N GLN A 214 4.77 -37.46 -24.02
CA GLN A 214 5.28 -38.36 -22.97
C GLN A 214 6.77 -38.14 -22.57
N PRO A 215 7.69 -37.73 -23.47
CA PRO A 215 9.07 -37.42 -23.09
C PRO A 215 9.26 -36.30 -22.05
N GLU A 216 8.32 -35.35 -21.91
CA GLU A 216 8.42 -34.28 -20.90
C GLU A 216 7.69 -34.60 -19.58
N LEU A 217 6.75 -35.55 -19.59
CA LEU A 217 5.91 -35.96 -18.45
C LEU A 217 6.60 -37.00 -17.55
N PHE A 218 6.10 -37.13 -16.32
CA PHE A 218 6.36 -38.28 -15.45
C PHE A 218 5.13 -38.62 -14.58
N ASP A 219 5.00 -39.89 -14.20
CA ASP A 219 3.99 -40.39 -13.25
C ASP A 219 4.05 -39.61 -11.92
N PHE A 220 3.03 -38.79 -11.64
CA PHE A 220 2.94 -38.01 -10.41
C PHE A 220 1.99 -38.68 -9.40
N SER A 221 2.46 -38.89 -8.16
CA SER A 221 1.69 -39.61 -7.13
C SER A 221 1.01 -38.65 -6.14
N VAL A 222 -0.33 -38.70 -6.07
CA VAL A 222 -1.17 -37.89 -5.19
C VAL A 222 -1.65 -38.73 -4.00
N LEU A 223 -1.19 -38.38 -2.78
CA LEU A 223 -1.66 -38.99 -1.54
C LEU A 223 -3.09 -38.52 -1.21
N LYS A 224 -4.02 -39.45 -0.94
CA LYS A 224 -5.42 -39.14 -0.58
C LYS A 224 -5.76 -39.61 0.84
N GLY A 225 -5.08 -39.02 1.83
CA GLY A 225 -5.22 -39.37 3.24
C GLY A 225 -4.73 -40.79 3.52
N THR A 226 -5.61 -41.64 4.05
CA THR A 226 -5.34 -43.07 4.29
C THR A 226 -5.59 -43.97 3.07
N LYS A 227 -6.14 -43.44 1.97
CA LYS A 227 -6.37 -44.21 0.74
C LYS A 227 -5.06 -44.38 -0.06
N PRO A 228 -4.93 -45.46 -0.86
CA PRO A 228 -3.77 -45.65 -1.74
C PRO A 228 -3.47 -44.42 -2.61
N PRO A 229 -2.20 -44.15 -2.94
CA PRO A 229 -1.84 -43.01 -3.78
C PRO A 229 -2.45 -43.12 -5.18
N VAL A 230 -3.03 -42.03 -5.68
CA VAL A 230 -3.53 -41.94 -7.07
C VAL A 230 -2.40 -41.46 -7.97
N ILE A 231 -2.09 -42.23 -9.01
CA ILE A 231 -1.08 -41.84 -10.00
C ILE A 231 -1.77 -41.04 -11.11
N VAL A 232 -1.33 -39.80 -11.30
CA VAL A 232 -1.70 -38.93 -12.43
C VAL A 232 -0.60 -39.02 -13.48
N LYS A 233 -0.96 -39.27 -14.74
CA LYS A 233 -0.02 -39.55 -15.83
C LYS A 233 -0.10 -38.57 -16.99
N GLU A 234 -1.26 -37.95 -17.19
CA GLU A 234 -1.62 -37.18 -18.38
C GLU A 234 -2.29 -35.87 -17.96
N ASP A 235 -2.16 -34.83 -18.79
CA ASP A 235 -2.80 -33.53 -18.56
C ASP A 235 -4.32 -33.68 -18.54
N GLU A 236 -4.98 -33.15 -17.54
CA GLU A 236 -6.39 -33.47 -17.26
C GLU A 236 -7.36 -32.77 -18.24
N GLU A 237 -6.99 -31.58 -18.70
CA GLU A 237 -7.92 -30.64 -19.35
C GLU A 237 -8.28 -31.02 -20.80
N PHE A 238 -7.36 -31.60 -21.59
CA PHE A 238 -7.61 -31.82 -23.03
C PHE A 238 -8.72 -32.86 -23.29
N SER A 239 -9.04 -33.66 -22.27
CA SER A 239 -10.14 -34.62 -22.28
C SER A 239 -11.53 -33.98 -22.06
N LYS A 240 -11.60 -32.76 -21.52
CA LYS A 240 -12.83 -32.13 -21.00
C LYS A 240 -13.58 -31.26 -22.03
N ILE A 241 -13.51 -31.64 -23.30
CA ILE A 241 -14.14 -30.91 -24.41
C ILE A 241 -15.42 -31.59 -24.91
N ASN A 242 -16.43 -30.77 -25.21
CA ASN A 242 -17.56 -31.15 -26.06
C ASN A 242 -17.60 -30.23 -27.28
N PHE A 243 -17.25 -30.76 -28.46
CA PHE A 243 -17.14 -29.97 -29.68
C PHE A 243 -18.50 -29.41 -30.15
N ASP A 244 -19.59 -30.15 -29.98
CA ASP A 244 -20.94 -29.76 -30.43
C ASP A 244 -21.56 -28.58 -29.65
N LYS A 245 -21.03 -28.32 -28.45
CA LYS A 245 -21.37 -27.19 -27.58
C LYS A 245 -20.38 -26.04 -27.68
N PHE A 246 -19.18 -26.25 -28.24
CA PHE A 246 -18.09 -25.27 -28.23
C PHE A 246 -18.50 -23.93 -28.85
N THR A 247 -19.05 -23.96 -30.08
CA THR A 247 -19.54 -22.75 -30.78
C THR A 247 -20.77 -22.13 -30.13
N LYS A 248 -21.47 -22.86 -29.26
CA LYS A 248 -22.67 -22.42 -28.53
C LYS A 248 -22.34 -21.84 -27.14
N LEU A 249 -21.07 -21.83 -26.73
CA LEU A 249 -20.67 -21.25 -25.45
C LEU A 249 -20.92 -19.72 -25.42
N PRO A 250 -21.41 -19.17 -24.29
CA PRO A 250 -21.58 -17.73 -24.10
C PRO A 250 -20.22 -17.04 -23.89
N THR A 251 -20.17 -15.75 -24.21
CA THR A 251 -18.99 -14.91 -23.96
C THR A 251 -18.98 -14.44 -22.50
N VAL A 252 -17.91 -14.76 -21.77
CA VAL A 252 -17.89 -14.70 -20.29
C VAL A 252 -17.27 -13.44 -19.72
N PHE A 253 -16.54 -12.66 -20.54
CA PHE A 253 -15.91 -11.41 -20.10
C PHE A 253 -16.70 -10.19 -20.57
N GLN A 254 -17.19 -10.19 -21.82
CA GLN A 254 -17.96 -9.09 -22.40
C GLN A 254 -19.33 -9.58 -22.92
N LYS A 255 -20.42 -8.93 -22.49
CA LYS A 255 -21.81 -9.33 -22.83
C LYS A 255 -22.25 -8.96 -24.25
N GLN A 256 -21.82 -7.80 -24.76
CA GLN A 256 -22.20 -7.29 -26.08
C GLN A 256 -20.94 -7.18 -26.95
N GLY A 257 -20.94 -7.84 -28.12
CA GLY A 257 -19.79 -7.84 -29.03
C GLY A 257 -18.54 -8.53 -28.47
N GLY A 258 -18.68 -9.36 -27.42
CA GLY A 258 -17.60 -10.22 -26.95
C GLY A 258 -17.34 -11.38 -27.92
N THR A 259 -16.18 -12.02 -27.75
CA THR A 259 -15.69 -13.12 -28.58
C THR A 259 -15.05 -14.25 -27.75
N ILE A 260 -14.69 -13.99 -26.49
CA ILE A 260 -13.96 -14.94 -25.65
C ILE A 260 -14.92 -15.75 -24.76
N THR A 261 -14.73 -17.08 -24.79
CA THR A 261 -15.55 -18.08 -24.11
C THR A 261 -14.69 -19.03 -23.27
N PRO A 262 -15.28 -19.85 -22.39
CA PRO A 262 -14.54 -20.88 -21.66
C PRO A 262 -13.84 -21.92 -22.54
N GLY A 263 -14.25 -22.10 -23.80
CA GLY A 263 -13.61 -23.03 -24.73
C GLY A 263 -12.37 -22.44 -25.44
N ASN A 264 -12.38 -21.14 -25.72
CA ASN A 264 -11.29 -20.44 -26.44
C ASN A 264 -10.36 -19.62 -25.51
N ALA A 265 -10.56 -19.75 -24.19
CA ALA A 265 -9.70 -19.21 -23.13
C ALA A 265 -8.85 -20.34 -22.50
N SER A 266 -7.74 -20.00 -21.85
CA SER A 266 -7.05 -20.96 -20.98
C SER A 266 -7.82 -21.22 -19.68
N THR A 267 -7.77 -22.45 -19.18
CA THR A 267 -8.34 -22.82 -17.88
C THR A 267 -7.40 -22.50 -16.71
N LEU A 268 -7.96 -22.39 -15.50
CA LEU A 268 -7.18 -22.33 -14.26
C LEU A 268 -6.67 -23.75 -13.95
N SER A 269 -5.43 -23.90 -13.48
CA SER A 269 -4.78 -25.21 -13.38
C SER A 269 -3.71 -25.31 -12.30
N ASP A 270 -3.34 -26.54 -11.96
CA ASP A 270 -2.22 -26.88 -11.08
C ASP A 270 -1.10 -27.55 -11.89
N GLY A 271 0.17 -27.19 -11.65
CA GLY A 271 1.29 -27.87 -12.30
C GLY A 271 2.67 -27.30 -11.96
N GLY A 272 3.71 -28.06 -12.28
CA GLY A 272 5.12 -27.66 -12.16
C GLY A 272 5.96 -28.12 -13.35
N ALA A 273 6.97 -27.33 -13.72
CA ALA A 273 7.93 -27.65 -14.77
C ALA A 273 9.31 -27.11 -14.40
N ALA A 274 10.37 -27.88 -14.66
CA ALA A 274 11.75 -27.47 -14.39
C ALA A 274 12.74 -28.04 -15.42
N CYS A 275 13.90 -27.42 -15.53
CA CYS A 275 15.03 -27.88 -16.32
C CYS A 275 16.37 -27.56 -15.64
N VAL A 276 17.39 -28.34 -16.00
CA VAL A 276 18.74 -28.25 -15.46
C VAL A 276 19.62 -27.56 -16.51
N LEU A 277 20.11 -26.38 -16.16
CA LEU A 277 20.97 -25.55 -16.98
C LEU A 277 22.42 -25.67 -16.51
N MET A 278 23.35 -25.67 -17.46
CA MET A 278 24.78 -25.67 -17.19
C MET A 278 25.51 -24.74 -18.15
N THR A 279 26.71 -24.32 -17.76
CA THR A 279 27.69 -23.88 -18.76
C THR A 279 28.10 -25.06 -19.63
N ALA A 280 28.31 -24.85 -20.94
CA ALA A 280 28.70 -25.92 -21.87
C ALA A 280 29.97 -26.66 -21.41
N GLN A 281 30.93 -25.93 -20.83
CA GLN A 281 32.16 -26.48 -20.28
C GLN A 281 31.94 -27.33 -19.02
N ALA A 282 30.91 -27.05 -18.21
CA ALA A 282 30.57 -27.89 -17.05
C ALA A 282 29.87 -29.18 -17.49
N ALA A 283 28.97 -29.11 -18.49
CA ALA A 283 28.37 -30.31 -19.09
C ALA A 283 29.45 -31.22 -19.72
N GLU A 284 30.41 -30.64 -20.45
CA GLU A 284 31.56 -31.36 -21.02
C GLU A 284 32.43 -32.02 -19.92
N ARG A 285 32.79 -31.29 -18.86
CA ARG A 285 33.52 -31.85 -17.70
C ARG A 285 32.81 -33.04 -17.07
N GLN A 286 31.48 -32.99 -16.96
CA GLN A 286 30.66 -34.05 -16.38
C GLN A 286 30.27 -35.13 -17.42
N LYS A 287 30.72 -35.03 -18.68
CA LYS A 287 30.40 -35.92 -19.81
C LYS A 287 28.90 -36.04 -20.11
N LEU A 288 28.14 -35.01 -19.77
CA LEU A 288 26.70 -34.95 -20.00
C LEU A 288 26.39 -34.50 -21.43
N LYS A 289 25.27 -34.97 -21.98
CA LYS A 289 24.82 -34.63 -23.33
C LYS A 289 23.86 -33.44 -23.27
N PRO A 290 24.20 -32.27 -23.84
CA PRO A 290 23.24 -31.18 -24.05
C PRO A 290 22.02 -31.64 -24.85
N LEU A 291 20.82 -31.28 -24.39
CA LEU A 291 19.58 -31.44 -25.15
C LEU A 291 19.34 -30.22 -26.03
N ALA A 292 19.55 -29.02 -25.48
CA ALA A 292 19.40 -27.74 -26.18
C ALA A 292 20.45 -26.73 -25.73
N ARG A 293 20.64 -25.66 -26.53
CA ARG A 293 21.47 -24.49 -26.18
C ARG A 293 20.62 -23.22 -26.23
N ILE A 294 20.70 -22.39 -25.20
CA ILE A 294 19.99 -21.11 -25.15
C ILE A 294 20.73 -20.12 -26.05
N LEU A 295 20.12 -19.74 -27.17
CA LEU A 295 20.75 -18.87 -28.17
C LEU A 295 20.70 -17.38 -27.76
N ALA A 296 19.51 -16.93 -27.34
CA ALA A 296 19.25 -15.60 -26.78
C ALA A 296 17.86 -15.59 -26.11
N PHE A 297 17.55 -14.52 -25.39
CA PHE A 297 16.25 -14.27 -24.77
C PHE A 297 15.98 -12.77 -24.68
N ALA A 298 14.72 -12.37 -24.62
CA ALA A 298 14.34 -10.96 -24.54
C ALA A 298 13.01 -10.75 -23.80
N ASP A 299 12.96 -9.74 -22.93
CA ASP A 299 11.71 -9.17 -22.44
C ASP A 299 11.22 -8.05 -23.38
N GLY A 300 9.90 -8.04 -23.62
CA GLY A 300 9.14 -6.95 -24.25
C GLY A 300 7.90 -6.60 -23.42
N ALA A 301 7.37 -5.40 -23.60
CA ALA A 301 6.22 -4.87 -22.89
C ALA A 301 5.48 -3.83 -23.76
N THR A 302 4.23 -3.54 -23.40
CA THR A 302 3.33 -2.56 -24.04
C THR A 302 2.35 -2.05 -22.99
N VAL A 303 1.33 -1.26 -23.37
CA VAL A 303 0.26 -0.84 -22.43
C VAL A 303 -0.51 -2.07 -21.89
N PRO A 304 -0.94 -2.09 -20.62
CA PRO A 304 -1.41 -3.32 -19.96
C PRO A 304 -2.58 -4.02 -20.66
N ILE A 305 -3.56 -3.24 -21.15
CA ILE A 305 -4.73 -3.75 -21.90
C ILE A 305 -4.34 -4.44 -23.23
N ASP A 306 -3.17 -4.14 -23.78
CA ASP A 306 -2.66 -4.71 -25.02
C ASP A 306 -1.61 -5.82 -24.76
N PHE A 307 -1.60 -6.44 -23.57
CA PHE A 307 -0.74 -7.60 -23.28
C PHE A 307 -0.83 -8.74 -24.32
N PRO A 308 -1.97 -9.03 -25.00
CA PRO A 308 -2.01 -10.05 -26.04
C PRO A 308 -1.02 -9.81 -27.19
N ILE A 309 -0.64 -8.55 -27.44
CA ILE A 309 0.41 -8.18 -28.41
C ILE A 309 1.76 -7.88 -27.74
N ALA A 310 1.96 -8.17 -26.46
CA ALA A 310 3.28 -8.09 -25.81
C ALA A 310 4.34 -9.08 -26.36
N PRO A 311 4.01 -10.35 -26.72
CA PRO A 311 4.99 -11.32 -27.23
C PRO A 311 5.69 -10.86 -28.52
N ARG A 312 4.98 -10.06 -29.34
CA ARG A 312 5.54 -9.31 -30.46
C ARG A 312 6.82 -8.56 -30.09
N PHE A 313 6.73 -7.66 -29.11
CA PHE A 313 7.82 -6.73 -28.82
C PHE A 313 9.05 -7.44 -28.24
N ALA A 314 8.84 -8.54 -27.53
CA ALA A 314 9.92 -9.43 -27.10
C ALA A 314 10.67 -10.02 -28.31
N THR A 315 9.96 -10.35 -29.39
CA THR A 315 10.48 -11.18 -30.47
C THR A 315 10.93 -10.39 -31.70
N ASP A 316 10.28 -9.26 -32.00
CA ASP A 316 10.84 -8.17 -32.83
C ASP A 316 12.27 -7.82 -32.32
N LYS A 317 12.46 -7.77 -30.99
CA LYS A 317 13.75 -7.55 -30.32
C LYS A 317 14.68 -8.77 -30.35
N LEU A 318 14.17 -9.97 -30.09
CA LEU A 318 14.96 -11.22 -30.09
C LEU A 318 15.55 -11.54 -31.46
N LEU A 319 14.72 -11.52 -32.50
CA LEU A 319 15.14 -11.78 -33.88
C LEU A 319 16.10 -10.70 -34.40
N LYS A 320 15.89 -9.43 -34.03
CA LYS A 320 16.86 -8.35 -34.33
C LYS A 320 18.21 -8.59 -33.66
N THR A 321 18.23 -9.12 -32.43
CA THR A 321 19.46 -9.45 -31.68
C THR A 321 20.18 -10.65 -32.31
N MET A 322 19.43 -11.64 -32.80
CA MET A 322 19.96 -12.83 -33.48
C MET A 322 20.33 -12.62 -34.97
N GLY A 323 19.94 -11.49 -35.58
CA GLY A 323 20.08 -11.24 -37.01
C GLY A 323 19.16 -12.09 -37.92
N MET A 324 18.11 -12.69 -37.36
CA MET A 324 17.25 -13.68 -38.03
C MET A 324 15.90 -13.11 -38.49
N ASN A 325 15.25 -13.81 -39.43
CA ASN A 325 13.85 -13.62 -39.79
C ASN A 325 12.95 -14.66 -39.10
N ALA A 326 11.66 -14.33 -38.93
CA ALA A 326 10.68 -15.22 -38.31
C ALA A 326 10.55 -16.56 -39.07
N GLN A 327 10.64 -16.52 -40.41
CA GLN A 327 10.49 -17.70 -41.26
C GLN A 327 11.64 -18.74 -41.09
N GLU A 328 12.75 -18.36 -40.44
CA GLU A 328 13.89 -19.23 -40.10
C GLU A 328 13.69 -19.99 -38.77
N VAL A 329 12.57 -19.77 -38.07
CA VAL A 329 12.17 -20.56 -36.90
C VAL A 329 11.44 -21.82 -37.37
N ASP A 330 11.80 -22.95 -36.78
CA ASP A 330 11.21 -24.26 -37.09
C ASP A 330 9.88 -24.46 -36.38
N LEU A 331 9.83 -24.20 -35.06
CA LEU A 331 8.65 -24.33 -34.21
C LEU A 331 8.48 -23.10 -33.31
N TRP A 332 7.23 -22.70 -33.10
CA TRP A 332 6.84 -21.62 -32.19
C TRP A 332 5.97 -22.16 -31.07
N GLU A 333 6.29 -21.79 -29.83
CA GLU A 333 5.34 -21.89 -28.72
C GLU A 333 4.91 -20.46 -28.31
N ILE A 334 3.67 -20.10 -28.60
CA ILE A 334 3.04 -18.85 -28.21
C ILE A 334 1.97 -19.20 -27.16
N ASN A 335 2.25 -18.92 -25.88
CA ASN A 335 1.40 -19.39 -24.78
C ASN A 335 -0.06 -18.90 -24.93
N GLU A 336 -0.97 -19.87 -25.01
CA GLU A 336 -2.38 -19.69 -25.33
C GLU A 336 -3.21 -19.19 -24.13
N ALA A 337 -2.87 -18.03 -23.55
CA ALA A 337 -3.70 -17.47 -22.47
C ALA A 337 -5.16 -17.25 -22.95
N PHE A 338 -5.33 -16.90 -24.23
CA PHE A 338 -6.59 -16.94 -24.99
C PHE A 338 -6.26 -17.21 -26.46
N SER A 339 -7.17 -17.79 -27.25
CA SER A 339 -7.00 -17.99 -28.70
C SER A 339 -6.62 -16.70 -29.43
N VAL A 340 -7.21 -15.56 -29.04
CA VAL A 340 -6.85 -14.23 -29.60
C VAL A 340 -5.37 -13.89 -29.43
N VAL A 341 -4.69 -14.35 -28.37
CA VAL A 341 -3.25 -14.07 -28.17
C VAL A 341 -2.44 -14.71 -29.30
N VAL A 342 -2.71 -15.97 -29.62
CA VAL A 342 -1.97 -16.68 -30.66
C VAL A 342 -2.33 -16.14 -32.04
N LEU A 343 -3.63 -15.98 -32.32
CA LEU A 343 -4.13 -15.42 -33.58
C LEU A 343 -3.59 -13.99 -33.84
N ALA A 344 -3.55 -13.14 -32.82
CA ALA A 344 -2.97 -11.80 -32.92
C ALA A 344 -1.49 -11.84 -33.30
N ASN A 345 -0.70 -12.69 -32.63
CA ASN A 345 0.73 -12.81 -32.96
C ASN A 345 0.93 -13.47 -34.34
N MET A 346 0.17 -14.51 -34.70
CA MET A 346 0.21 -15.08 -36.07
C MET A 346 -0.10 -14.04 -37.15
N LYS A 347 -1.16 -13.24 -36.95
CA LYS A 347 -1.64 -12.20 -37.88
C LYS A 347 -0.68 -11.01 -38.00
N LEU A 348 -0.06 -10.59 -36.89
CA LEU A 348 0.94 -9.51 -36.88
C LEU A 348 2.27 -9.90 -37.53
N HIS A 349 2.53 -11.21 -37.67
CA HIS A 349 3.87 -11.75 -37.93
C HIS A 349 3.96 -12.71 -39.12
N GLU A 350 2.84 -12.91 -39.83
CA GLU A 350 2.76 -13.73 -41.05
C GLU A 350 3.34 -15.14 -40.78
N LEU A 351 2.96 -15.73 -39.64
CA LEU A 351 3.40 -17.07 -39.22
C LEU A 351 2.62 -18.18 -39.92
N ASP A 352 3.32 -19.27 -40.20
CA ASP A 352 2.75 -20.54 -40.61
C ASP A 352 2.04 -21.23 -39.42
N ALA A 353 0.73 -21.45 -39.56
CA ALA A 353 -0.10 -22.15 -38.57
C ALA A 353 0.30 -23.62 -38.33
N ALA A 354 1.04 -24.23 -39.26
CA ALA A 354 1.60 -25.57 -39.12
C ALA A 354 2.89 -25.61 -38.26
N LYS A 355 3.43 -24.45 -37.86
CA LYS A 355 4.62 -24.33 -37.00
C LYS A 355 4.32 -23.81 -35.58
N VAL A 356 3.13 -23.28 -35.33
CA VAL A 356 2.76 -22.65 -34.05
C VAL A 356 1.94 -23.63 -33.21
N ASN A 357 2.39 -23.92 -31.97
CA ASN A 357 1.71 -24.76 -30.99
C ASN A 357 1.23 -26.11 -31.58
N ILE A 358 2.17 -26.86 -32.15
CA ILE A 358 1.85 -28.04 -32.98
C ILE A 358 1.25 -29.22 -32.19
N HIS A 359 1.43 -29.22 -30.87
CA HIS A 359 0.89 -30.23 -29.94
C HIS A 359 -0.19 -29.64 -29.00
N GLY A 360 -0.77 -28.49 -29.40
CA GLY A 360 -1.70 -27.69 -28.62
C GLY A 360 -0.99 -26.90 -27.51
N GLY A 361 -1.74 -26.34 -26.58
CA GLY A 361 -1.17 -25.43 -25.58
C GLY A 361 -2.14 -25.07 -24.46
N ALA A 362 -2.03 -23.87 -23.93
CA ALA A 362 -2.70 -23.48 -22.68
C ALA A 362 -4.25 -23.39 -22.74
N VAL A 363 -4.87 -23.39 -23.93
CA VAL A 363 -6.33 -23.49 -24.09
C VAL A 363 -6.84 -24.92 -23.83
N SER A 364 -6.03 -25.94 -24.16
CA SER A 364 -6.38 -27.37 -24.06
C SER A 364 -5.63 -28.14 -22.98
N LEU A 365 -4.44 -27.70 -22.57
CA LEU A 365 -3.58 -28.32 -21.55
C LEU A 365 -3.63 -27.57 -20.20
N GLY A 366 -4.35 -26.44 -20.14
CA GLY A 366 -4.45 -25.60 -18.95
C GLY A 366 -3.27 -24.62 -18.75
N HIS A 367 -3.45 -23.66 -17.82
CA HIS A 367 -2.51 -22.56 -17.60
C HIS A 367 -2.16 -22.32 -16.11
N PRO A 368 -1.34 -23.19 -15.48
CA PRO A 368 -0.74 -22.87 -14.19
C PRO A 368 0.29 -21.75 -14.37
N LEU A 369 -0.10 -20.52 -14.04
CA LEU A 369 0.54 -19.26 -14.45
C LEU A 369 2.07 -19.26 -14.30
N GLY A 370 2.58 -19.59 -13.11
CA GLY A 370 4.01 -19.63 -12.83
C GLY A 370 4.78 -20.69 -13.62
N ALA A 371 4.15 -21.82 -13.92
CA ALA A 371 4.77 -22.97 -14.58
C ALA A 371 4.76 -22.89 -16.12
N SER A 372 3.74 -22.30 -16.74
CA SER A 372 3.55 -22.43 -18.20
C SER A 372 4.70 -21.88 -19.05
N GLY A 373 5.38 -20.81 -18.62
CA GLY A 373 6.59 -20.32 -19.28
C GLY A 373 7.77 -21.32 -19.26
N ALA A 374 7.84 -22.17 -18.23
CA ALA A 374 8.78 -23.28 -18.18
C ALA A 374 8.24 -24.51 -18.95
N ARG A 375 6.93 -24.80 -18.93
CA ARG A 375 6.30 -25.84 -19.77
C ARG A 375 6.68 -25.68 -21.24
N ILE A 376 6.42 -24.51 -21.83
CA ILE A 376 6.70 -24.27 -23.24
C ILE A 376 8.20 -24.33 -23.57
N THR A 377 9.05 -23.93 -22.63
CA THR A 377 10.50 -24.02 -22.80
C THR A 377 10.95 -25.48 -22.81
N ASN A 378 10.43 -26.30 -21.89
CA ASN A 378 10.70 -27.73 -21.86
C ASN A 378 10.16 -28.44 -23.12
N HIS A 379 8.96 -28.07 -23.57
CA HIS A 379 8.31 -28.70 -24.71
C HIS A 379 9.15 -28.59 -26.00
N LEU A 380 9.72 -27.40 -26.29
CA LEU A 380 10.59 -27.22 -27.45
C LEU A 380 11.90 -28.03 -27.36
N ILE A 381 12.40 -28.39 -26.17
CA ILE A 381 13.59 -29.26 -26.03
C ILE A 381 13.30 -30.68 -26.56
N TYR A 382 12.06 -31.15 -26.44
CA TYR A 382 11.65 -32.49 -26.88
C TYR A 382 11.03 -32.50 -28.29
N ALA A 383 10.35 -31.43 -28.69
CA ALA A 383 9.68 -31.32 -30.00
C ALA A 383 10.63 -30.94 -31.16
N LEU A 384 11.74 -30.23 -30.89
CA LEU A 384 12.72 -29.87 -31.92
C LEU A 384 13.60 -31.06 -32.31
N LYS A 385 13.82 -31.24 -33.61
CA LYS A 385 14.85 -32.17 -34.12
C LYS A 385 16.24 -31.53 -34.00
N PRO A 386 17.33 -32.32 -33.88
CA PRO A 386 18.68 -31.79 -33.75
C PRO A 386 19.03 -30.77 -34.86
N GLY A 387 19.45 -29.57 -34.45
CA GLY A 387 19.79 -28.46 -35.34
C GLY A 387 18.65 -27.49 -35.68
N GLN A 388 17.40 -27.82 -35.33
CA GLN A 388 16.25 -26.91 -35.48
C GLN A 388 16.28 -25.79 -34.41
N ARG A 389 15.54 -24.71 -34.67
CA ARG A 389 15.42 -23.53 -33.79
C ARG A 389 13.97 -23.31 -33.37
N GLY A 390 13.72 -23.34 -32.07
CA GLY A 390 12.45 -22.95 -31.46
C GLY A 390 12.44 -21.50 -30.97
N MET A 391 11.25 -20.88 -30.90
CA MET A 391 11.11 -19.51 -30.38
C MET A 391 9.72 -19.27 -29.75
N PHE A 392 9.60 -18.19 -28.97
CA PHE A 392 8.38 -17.77 -28.27
C PHE A 392 8.06 -16.31 -28.61
N GLY A 393 6.79 -15.97 -28.89
CA GLY A 393 6.38 -14.68 -29.52
C GLY A 393 6.77 -14.60 -31.01
N ALA A 394 6.56 -13.48 -31.73
CA ALA A 394 6.97 -13.36 -33.16
C ALA A 394 7.20 -11.91 -33.68
N ARG A 395 7.54 -11.71 -34.98
CA ARG A 395 8.07 -10.45 -35.56
C ARG A 395 7.36 -9.95 -36.84
N LYS A 396 7.16 -8.62 -36.95
CA LYS A 396 6.54 -7.96 -38.12
C LYS A 396 7.55 -7.54 -39.21
N LYS A 397 7.10 -7.44 -40.46
CA LYS A 397 7.75 -6.71 -41.56
C LYS A 397 6.99 -5.43 -41.94
N ASP A 398 7.72 -4.43 -42.41
CA ASP A 398 7.19 -3.28 -43.16
C ASP A 398 7.59 -3.38 -44.63
N LYS A 399 6.77 -2.82 -45.53
CA LYS A 399 6.85 -3.04 -46.98
C LYS A 399 7.99 -2.25 -47.64
N PRO A 400 8.92 -2.88 -48.38
CA PRO A 400 9.87 -2.17 -49.23
C PRO A 400 9.22 -1.75 -50.57
N LYS A 401 9.61 -0.58 -51.10
CA LYS A 401 9.38 -0.23 -52.52
C LYS A 401 10.38 -1.01 -53.39
N ARG A 402 9.97 -1.43 -54.59
CA ARG A 402 10.86 -2.10 -55.57
C ARG A 402 11.78 -1.07 -56.28
N PRO A 403 13.04 -1.42 -56.59
CA PRO A 403 13.93 -0.60 -57.41
C PRO A 403 13.81 -0.92 -58.91
N PRO A 404 14.15 0.03 -59.81
CA PRO A 404 14.49 -0.24 -61.21
C PRO A 404 16.02 -0.43 -61.40
N GLY A 405 16.42 -1.03 -62.53
CA GLY A 405 17.76 -0.87 -63.11
C GLY A 405 18.89 -1.78 -62.58
N ARG A 406 19.55 -2.50 -63.51
CA ARG A 406 20.93 -3.00 -63.33
C ARG A 406 21.91 -1.85 -63.61
N GLU A 407 23.07 -1.83 -62.95
CA GLU A 407 24.39 -2.19 -63.53
C GLU A 407 25.55 -1.99 -62.53
N GLY A 408 26.74 -2.50 -62.87
CA GLY A 408 28.01 -1.87 -62.50
C GLY A 408 28.60 -2.04 -61.08
N GLY A 409 29.20 -3.20 -60.79
CA GLY A 409 30.62 -3.26 -60.36
C GLY A 409 31.08 -2.93 -58.92
N THR A 410 31.93 -3.83 -58.41
CA THR A 410 33.03 -3.59 -57.43
C THR A 410 32.71 -3.46 -55.92
N ARG A 411 33.77 -3.61 -55.11
CA ARG A 411 33.75 -3.83 -53.65
C ARG A 411 33.69 -2.49 -52.87
N PRO A 412 33.01 -2.43 -51.71
CA PRO A 412 33.12 -1.28 -50.82
C PRO A 412 34.44 -1.29 -50.02
N ASN A 413 35.02 -0.12 -49.82
CA ASN A 413 36.14 0.15 -48.93
C ASN A 413 35.68 1.10 -47.80
N TYR A 414 36.44 1.23 -46.71
CA TYR A 414 36.07 2.10 -45.58
C TYR A 414 36.29 3.60 -45.88
N GLY A 415 35.34 4.45 -45.44
CA GLY A 415 35.35 5.93 -45.50
C GLY A 415 33.91 6.44 -45.49
N LEU A 416 33.33 6.99 -44.41
CA LEU A 416 33.64 8.22 -43.66
C LEU A 416 33.06 9.50 -44.33
N PHE A 417 32.04 10.08 -43.67
CA PHE A 417 31.36 11.37 -43.86
C PHE A 417 31.29 12.04 -45.25
N ALA A 418 30.06 12.21 -45.74
CA ALA A 418 29.66 13.34 -46.59
C ALA A 418 28.23 13.79 -46.20
N VAL A 419 28.00 15.09 -46.19
CA VAL A 419 26.68 15.75 -46.05
C VAL A 419 26.51 16.70 -47.23
N PRO A 420 25.41 16.56 -47.97
CA PRO A 420 24.61 17.72 -48.41
C PRO A 420 23.09 17.44 -48.37
N ASP A 421 22.18 18.40 -48.37
CA ASP A 421 22.30 19.85 -48.07
C ASP A 421 20.93 20.37 -47.59
N LEU A 422 20.90 21.60 -47.07
CA LEU A 422 19.68 22.35 -46.78
C LEU A 422 19.49 23.45 -47.83
N ASP A 423 18.40 23.40 -48.61
CA ASP A 423 17.78 24.59 -49.21
C ASP A 423 16.39 24.27 -49.82
N GLU A 424 15.32 24.62 -49.09
CA GLU A 424 14.06 25.20 -49.64
C GLU A 424 13.12 25.60 -48.49
N PHE A 425 13.21 26.85 -48.03
CA PHE A 425 12.24 27.41 -47.08
C PHE A 425 11.05 28.05 -47.82
N GLY A 426 10.00 27.25 -48.02
CA GLY A 426 8.83 27.58 -48.86
C GLY A 426 7.59 28.14 -48.15
N ASN A 427 7.75 29.23 -47.38
CA ASN A 427 6.67 30.08 -46.83
C ASN A 427 5.75 29.46 -45.73
N VAL A 428 5.21 30.33 -44.85
CA VAL A 428 4.27 29.99 -43.77
C VAL A 428 3.14 31.01 -43.77
N ASN A 429 1.89 30.58 -43.94
CA ASN A 429 0.67 31.15 -43.34
C ASN A 429 -0.59 30.37 -43.80
N GLU A 430 -1.75 30.74 -43.22
CA GLU A 430 -3.10 30.24 -43.52
C GLU A 430 -3.43 28.80 -43.07
N ILE A 431 -3.86 28.69 -41.80
CA ILE A 431 -4.86 27.71 -41.37
C ILE A 431 -6.12 28.51 -41.03
N PRO A 432 -7.27 28.27 -41.68
CA PRO A 432 -8.54 28.92 -41.31
C PRO A 432 -9.11 28.37 -39.99
N ASP A 433 -9.75 29.23 -39.20
CA ASP A 433 -10.60 28.82 -38.08
C ASP A 433 -11.91 28.19 -38.61
N ASP A 434 -12.23 26.96 -38.18
CA ASP A 434 -13.57 26.35 -38.33
C ASP A 434 -13.93 25.50 -37.10
N ASP A 435 -14.29 26.19 -36.00
CA ASP A 435 -14.83 25.56 -34.78
C ASP A 435 -16.08 24.70 -35.07
N THR A 436 -16.81 24.99 -36.16
CA THR A 436 -18.08 24.34 -36.53
C THR A 436 -17.92 22.86 -36.88
N GLN A 437 -16.72 22.40 -37.25
CA GLN A 437 -16.45 20.98 -37.47
C GLN A 437 -16.15 20.25 -36.14
N LEU A 438 -15.43 20.90 -35.22
CA LEU A 438 -15.02 20.32 -33.95
C LEU A 438 -16.22 20.12 -33.00
N GLU A 439 -17.17 21.06 -32.97
CA GLU A 439 -18.37 20.93 -32.14
C GLU A 439 -19.30 19.79 -32.61
N LYS A 440 -19.34 19.49 -33.92
CA LYS A 440 -20.11 18.35 -34.46
C LYS A 440 -19.56 17.00 -34.00
N GLU A 441 -18.24 16.82 -33.97
CA GLU A 441 -17.63 15.59 -33.42
C GLU A 441 -17.89 15.44 -31.90
N LEU A 442 -17.87 16.55 -31.15
CA LEU A 442 -18.17 16.55 -29.72
C LEU A 442 -19.66 16.29 -29.43
N GLN A 443 -20.56 16.76 -30.28
CA GLN A 443 -22.00 16.55 -30.12
C GLN A 443 -22.42 15.09 -30.41
N MET A 444 -21.78 14.44 -31.41
CA MET A 444 -21.98 13.00 -31.66
C MET A 444 -21.52 12.12 -30.49
N LEU A 445 -20.58 12.57 -29.65
CA LEU A 445 -20.09 11.81 -28.50
C LEU A 445 -21.10 11.70 -27.33
N MET A 446 -22.19 12.46 -27.34
CA MET A 446 -23.17 12.55 -26.24
C MET A 446 -24.55 11.97 -26.54
N ASN A 447 -24.86 11.69 -27.81
CA ASN A 447 -26.19 11.18 -28.22
C ASN A 447 -26.22 9.65 -28.43
N ALA A 448 -25.19 8.94 -27.96
CA ALA A 448 -25.03 7.49 -28.12
C ALA A 448 -25.81 6.68 -27.07
N ASP A 449 -27.13 6.89 -26.96
CA ASP A 449 -28.10 5.95 -26.37
C ASP A 449 -29.57 6.38 -26.63
N SER A 450 -30.00 6.40 -27.91
CA SER A 450 -31.41 6.32 -28.34
C SER A 450 -31.54 6.12 -29.87
N PRO A 451 -32.61 5.46 -30.37
CA PRO A 451 -32.67 4.98 -31.76
C PRO A 451 -32.95 6.09 -32.80
N ALA A 452 -32.15 6.13 -33.86
CA ALA A 452 -32.26 7.12 -34.92
C ALA A 452 -33.43 6.85 -35.90
N LYS A 453 -34.33 7.84 -36.06
CA LYS A 453 -35.32 7.87 -37.16
C LYS A 453 -34.61 8.22 -38.49
N LYS A 454 -35.00 7.54 -39.57
CA LYS A 454 -34.38 7.66 -40.91
C LYS A 454 -34.79 8.93 -41.66
N ALA A 455 -33.85 9.50 -42.41
CA ALA A 455 -34.11 10.41 -43.54
C ALA A 455 -33.81 9.69 -44.89
N LYS A 456 -34.37 10.17 -46.01
CA LYS A 456 -34.37 9.47 -47.31
C LYS A 456 -33.16 9.82 -48.22
N PRO A 457 -32.73 8.90 -49.11
CA PRO A 457 -31.64 9.11 -50.06
C PRO A 457 -32.10 9.73 -51.40
N PRO A 458 -31.17 10.25 -52.24
CA PRO A 458 -31.42 10.53 -53.65
C PRO A 458 -31.63 9.24 -54.48
N LYS A 459 -32.28 9.36 -55.64
CA LYS A 459 -32.66 8.22 -56.52
C LYS A 459 -31.78 8.09 -57.77
N LYS A 460 -31.47 6.83 -58.15
CA LYS A 460 -31.49 6.19 -59.50
C LYS A 460 -30.59 4.93 -59.46
N GLU A 461 -30.82 3.83 -60.19
CA GLU A 461 -31.93 3.41 -61.08
C GLU A 461 -32.14 1.87 -60.91
N GLN A 462 -33.07 1.23 -61.63
CA GLN A 462 -33.55 -0.15 -61.32
C GLN A 462 -32.84 -1.29 -62.06
N VAL A 463 -32.84 -2.48 -61.44
CA VAL A 463 -32.76 -3.81 -62.09
C VAL A 463 -33.98 -4.65 -61.64
N SER A 464 -34.29 -5.74 -62.35
CA SER A 464 -35.67 -6.21 -62.60
C SER A 464 -36.30 -7.14 -61.55
N THR A 465 -37.63 -7.25 -61.66
CA THR A 465 -38.57 -7.96 -60.78
C THR A 465 -38.47 -9.51 -60.77
N ALA A 466 -37.51 -10.10 -61.48
CA ALA A 466 -37.46 -11.54 -61.72
C ALA A 466 -37.03 -12.41 -60.51
N GLN A 467 -36.28 -11.86 -59.55
CA GLN A 467 -35.73 -12.64 -58.44
C GLN A 467 -36.56 -12.58 -57.14
N LEU A 468 -37.52 -11.65 -57.03
CA LEU A 468 -38.38 -11.52 -55.85
C LEU A 468 -39.56 -12.52 -55.84
N GLN A 469 -39.93 -13.09 -56.99
CA GLN A 469 -41.04 -14.06 -57.07
C GLN A 469 -40.62 -15.47 -56.61
N SER A 470 -39.32 -15.80 -56.59
CA SER A 470 -38.83 -17.14 -56.27
C SER A 470 -38.86 -17.50 -54.78
N MET A 471 -38.83 -16.52 -53.87
CA MET A 471 -38.82 -16.76 -52.41
C MET A 471 -40.19 -16.56 -51.74
N VAL A 472 -41.17 -15.99 -52.45
CA VAL A 472 -42.53 -15.79 -51.93
C VAL A 472 -43.43 -17.01 -52.21
N ALA A 473 -43.05 -17.87 -53.17
CA ALA A 473 -43.85 -19.00 -53.62
C ALA A 473 -43.75 -20.27 -52.75
N GLU A 474 -42.65 -20.47 -52.01
CA GLU A 474 -42.39 -21.71 -51.24
C GLU A 474 -42.74 -21.61 -49.74
N CYS A 475 -43.27 -20.47 -49.28
CA CYS A 475 -43.69 -20.26 -47.88
C CYS A 475 -45.21 -20.12 -47.70
N MET A 476 -46.00 -20.55 -48.69
CA MET A 476 -47.46 -20.36 -48.75
C MET A 476 -48.16 -21.60 -49.34
N GLN A 477 -48.16 -22.72 -48.61
CA GLN A 477 -49.07 -23.84 -48.92
C GLN A 477 -49.34 -24.72 -47.68
N ASP A 478 -50.35 -24.32 -46.91
CA ASP A 478 -51.01 -25.20 -45.95
C ASP A 478 -51.91 -26.20 -46.68
N ILE A 479 -52.11 -27.39 -46.08
CA ILE A 479 -53.27 -28.25 -46.34
C ILE A 479 -53.92 -28.53 -44.98
N PRO A 480 -55.23 -28.26 -44.79
CA PRO A 480 -55.88 -28.18 -43.47
C PRO A 480 -56.72 -29.43 -43.15
N SER A 481 -57.65 -29.28 -42.19
CA SER A 481 -58.89 -30.05 -42.00
C SER A 481 -58.79 -31.35 -41.17
N ASP A 482 -59.61 -31.57 -40.12
CA ASP A 482 -60.59 -30.68 -39.44
C ASP A 482 -60.86 -31.11 -37.97
N GLU A 483 -61.36 -30.14 -37.17
CA GLU A 483 -62.38 -30.20 -36.07
C GLU A 483 -62.28 -31.33 -35.00
N GLU A 484 -62.34 -31.05 -33.68
CA GLU A 484 -63.38 -30.28 -32.94
C GLU A 484 -62.81 -29.41 -31.78
N GLU A 485 -63.67 -28.52 -31.26
CA GLU A 485 -63.47 -27.68 -30.06
C GLU A 485 -63.83 -28.48 -28.76
N HIS A 486 -63.81 -28.00 -27.50
CA HIS A 486 -64.01 -26.66 -26.94
C HIS A 486 -63.75 -26.66 -25.39
N VAL A 487 -63.54 -25.48 -24.78
CA VAL A 487 -63.58 -25.17 -23.32
C VAL A 487 -62.36 -25.71 -22.51
N ASP A 488 -61.39 -24.92 -22.02
CA ASP A 488 -61.34 -23.73 -21.13
C ASP A 488 -60.93 -24.12 -19.68
N ASP A 489 -60.21 -23.23 -19.00
CA ASP A 489 -59.29 -23.58 -17.89
C ASP A 489 -59.99 -23.83 -16.52
N GLY A 490 -59.34 -24.63 -15.67
CA GLY A 490 -59.73 -24.87 -14.27
C GLY A 490 -58.54 -25.30 -13.41
N ASP A 491 -58.30 -24.60 -12.30
CA ASP A 491 -57.18 -24.82 -11.38
C ASP A 491 -57.37 -26.03 -10.44
N ASP A 492 -56.25 -26.41 -9.83
CA ASP A 492 -56.07 -27.14 -8.56
C ASP A 492 -56.23 -28.68 -8.46
N GLU A 493 -55.53 -29.16 -7.42
CA GLU A 493 -55.52 -30.49 -6.77
C GLU A 493 -54.59 -31.61 -7.32
N LEU A 494 -54.02 -32.37 -6.36
CA LEU A 494 -53.12 -33.54 -6.48
C LEU A 494 -51.73 -33.26 -7.10
N LEU A 495 -50.59 -33.58 -6.48
CA LEU A 495 -50.32 -34.30 -5.23
C LEU A 495 -51.02 -35.66 -5.07
N ASN A 496 -50.78 -36.56 -6.01
CA ASN A 496 -50.58 -37.98 -5.74
C ASN A 496 -49.56 -38.56 -6.73
N GLU A 497 -49.01 -39.74 -6.39
CA GLU A 497 -48.34 -40.72 -7.29
C GLU A 497 -47.28 -40.19 -8.29
N LEU A 498 -45.98 -40.52 -8.24
CA LEU A 498 -45.21 -41.57 -7.54
C LEU A 498 -45.69 -43.00 -7.86
N ALA A 499 -44.80 -43.80 -8.49
CA ALA A 499 -45.10 -44.99 -9.31
C ALA A 499 -45.64 -44.61 -10.71
N GLU A 500 -45.45 -45.39 -11.78
CA GLU A 500 -44.78 -46.70 -11.93
C GLU A 500 -44.25 -46.81 -13.38
N PHE A 501 -43.03 -47.33 -13.63
CA PHE A 501 -42.69 -48.63 -14.28
C PHE A 501 -41.16 -48.55 -14.54
N GLU A 502 -40.27 -49.54 -14.36
CA GLU A 502 -40.28 -50.96 -13.95
C GLU A 502 -39.19 -51.15 -12.85
N SER A 503 -39.47 -51.80 -11.69
CA SER A 503 -39.32 -53.25 -11.37
C SER A 503 -37.86 -53.72 -11.20
N ASP A 504 -37.49 -54.72 -10.37
CA ASP A 504 -38.21 -55.90 -9.86
C ASP A 504 -38.12 -56.12 -8.31
N ASP A 505 -38.79 -57.20 -7.86
CA ASP A 505 -38.63 -57.97 -6.61
C ASP A 505 -39.21 -57.47 -5.27
N ASN A 506 -40.55 -57.58 -5.14
CA ASN A 506 -41.24 -58.68 -4.41
C ASN A 506 -40.49 -59.45 -3.29
N ASP A 507 -41.12 -59.93 -2.21
CA ASP A 507 -42.38 -59.62 -1.52
C ASP A 507 -42.39 -60.41 -0.18
N ASP A 508 -43.05 -59.91 0.88
CA ASP A 508 -43.83 -60.73 1.85
C ASP A 508 -44.43 -59.89 3.01
N VAL A 509 -45.61 -60.28 3.51
CA VAL A 509 -46.49 -59.44 4.35
C VAL A 509 -47.13 -60.24 5.50
N VAL A 510 -47.41 -59.63 6.66
CA VAL A 510 -48.63 -59.88 7.51
C VAL A 510 -48.71 -58.89 8.72
N PHE A 511 -49.93 -58.69 9.26
CA PHE A 511 -50.30 -57.60 10.19
C PHE A 511 -50.93 -58.07 11.53
N LYS A 512 -50.79 -57.21 12.58
CA LYS A 512 -51.74 -56.92 13.70
C LYS A 512 -51.88 -57.83 14.95
N ALA A 513 -52.38 -57.17 16.02
CA ALA A 513 -52.93 -57.66 17.32
C ALA A 513 -51.88 -58.12 18.39
N GLN A 514 -52.09 -58.05 19.72
CA GLN A 514 -53.20 -57.52 20.56
C GLN A 514 -52.70 -57.21 22.02
N ALA A 515 -53.61 -56.84 22.95
CA ALA A 515 -53.40 -56.66 24.41
C ALA A 515 -54.70 -57.04 25.17
N PRO A 516 -54.85 -57.02 26.54
CA PRO A 516 -53.92 -56.78 27.67
C PRO A 516 -54.10 -57.71 28.93
N SER A 517 -53.43 -57.39 30.06
CA SER A 517 -53.96 -57.36 31.48
C SER A 517 -53.72 -58.46 32.58
N THR A 518 -53.14 -58.02 33.73
CA THR A 518 -53.42 -58.36 35.18
C THR A 518 -53.22 -59.79 35.77
N PRO A 519 -53.19 -60.06 37.13
CA PRO A 519 -53.79 -59.34 38.31
C PRO A 519 -52.92 -59.12 39.60
N ARG A 520 -53.59 -58.91 40.78
CA ARG A 520 -53.17 -58.27 42.08
C ARG A 520 -53.63 -59.15 43.30
N ALA A 521 -53.38 -58.94 44.61
CA ALA A 521 -52.68 -57.92 45.46
C ALA A 521 -51.84 -58.62 46.58
N GLN A 522 -51.74 -58.35 47.91
CA GLN A 522 -52.30 -57.50 49.01
C GLN A 522 -51.17 -57.40 50.13
N LEU A 523 -50.96 -56.40 51.02
CA LEU A 523 -51.73 -55.71 52.10
C LEU A 523 -51.96 -56.53 53.40
N PRO A 524 -52.03 -55.95 54.64
CA PRO A 524 -51.85 -54.54 55.14
C PRO A 524 -51.04 -54.44 56.49
N PRO A 525 -51.20 -53.47 57.46
CA PRO A 525 -51.31 -51.99 57.50
C PRO A 525 -50.34 -51.25 58.51
N VAL A 526 -50.59 -49.95 58.80
CA VAL A 526 -50.15 -49.08 59.96
C VAL A 526 -48.90 -48.21 59.73
N ILE A 527 -48.87 -46.86 59.86
CA ILE A 527 -49.90 -45.81 60.10
C ILE A 527 -49.46 -44.46 59.43
N GLU A 528 -50.39 -43.51 59.18
CA GLU A 528 -50.16 -42.16 58.58
C GLU A 528 -50.75 -41.03 59.51
N PRO A 529 -51.18 -39.77 59.17
CA PRO A 529 -51.64 -39.17 57.89
C PRO A 529 -51.20 -37.71 57.50
N ILE A 530 -51.25 -37.39 56.18
CA ILE A 530 -51.94 -36.26 55.47
C ILE A 530 -51.91 -34.81 56.07
N GLY A 531 -51.67 -33.71 55.32
CA GLY A 531 -51.36 -33.49 53.88
C GLY A 531 -51.93 -32.17 53.28
N ILE A 532 -51.85 -32.02 51.94
CA ILE A 532 -52.74 -31.22 51.02
C ILE A 532 -52.39 -29.73 50.64
N GLU A 533 -52.35 -29.49 49.30
CA GLU A 533 -52.64 -28.28 48.44
C GLU A 533 -51.84 -26.93 48.31
N SER A 534 -51.43 -26.65 47.05
CA SER A 534 -51.91 -25.59 46.10
C SER A 534 -51.47 -24.09 46.08
N ALA A 535 -51.20 -23.64 44.84
CA ALA A 535 -51.42 -22.35 44.14
C ALA A 535 -51.18 -20.93 44.75
N ARG A 536 -50.33 -20.16 44.02
CA ARG A 536 -50.44 -18.73 43.63
C ARG A 536 -51.09 -17.69 44.60
N LYS A 537 -50.29 -16.73 45.11
CA LYS A 537 -50.55 -15.28 44.88
C LYS A 537 -49.41 -14.31 45.26
N ALA A 538 -49.60 -13.08 44.77
CA ALA A 538 -48.91 -11.79 44.90
C ALA A 538 -47.98 -11.46 46.09
N CYS A 539 -47.10 -10.48 45.83
CA CYS A 539 -46.34 -9.66 46.78
C CYS A 539 -47.25 -8.96 47.82
N PRO A 540 -46.73 -8.50 48.99
CA PRO A 540 -45.71 -7.44 49.05
C PRO A 540 -44.58 -7.63 50.10
N ASP A 541 -43.70 -6.63 50.11
CA ASP A 541 -42.69 -6.28 51.12
C ASP A 541 -41.55 -7.27 51.39
N GLY A 542 -40.40 -6.73 51.85
CA GLY A 542 -39.19 -7.52 51.98
C GLY A 542 -38.09 -6.91 52.84
N SER A 543 -37.35 -7.79 53.51
CA SER A 543 -36.03 -7.52 54.10
C SER A 543 -35.32 -8.86 54.35
N CYS A 544 -34.24 -9.14 53.62
CA CYS A 544 -33.32 -10.28 53.85
C CYS A 544 -32.04 -10.22 52.97
N ALA A 545 -32.12 -9.75 51.73
CA ALA A 545 -31.01 -9.80 50.75
C ALA A 545 -29.75 -8.95 51.09
N GLY A 546 -29.72 -8.27 52.24
CA GLY A 546 -28.63 -7.38 52.64
C GLY A 546 -27.41 -8.06 53.26
N GLU A 547 -27.60 -9.15 54.02
CA GLU A 547 -26.50 -9.74 54.82
C GLU A 547 -25.47 -10.50 53.97
N ASP A 548 -25.89 -11.39 53.06
CA ASP A 548 -24.97 -12.09 52.15
C ASP A 548 -24.18 -11.14 51.24
N THR A 549 -24.77 -10.01 50.85
CA THR A 549 -24.06 -8.99 50.05
C THR A 549 -22.97 -8.31 50.89
N LEU A 550 -23.21 -8.12 52.19
CA LEU A 550 -22.25 -7.48 53.09
C LEU A 550 -21.04 -8.39 53.39
N THR A 551 -21.28 -9.67 53.69
CA THR A 551 -20.22 -10.65 54.00
C THR A 551 -19.25 -10.83 52.82
N VAL A 552 -19.77 -10.94 51.60
CA VAL A 552 -18.97 -11.04 50.36
C VAL A 552 -18.12 -9.79 50.12
N ILE A 553 -18.63 -8.59 50.43
CA ILE A 553 -17.84 -7.35 50.33
C ILE A 553 -16.75 -7.32 51.41
N ASP A 554 -17.06 -7.68 52.65
CA ASP A 554 -16.08 -7.70 53.76
C ASP A 554 -15.00 -8.80 53.62
N GLU A 555 -15.27 -9.90 52.90
CA GLU A 555 -14.23 -10.84 52.44
C GLU A 555 -13.35 -10.21 51.35
N ARG A 556 -13.95 -9.63 50.31
CA ARG A 556 -13.18 -9.00 49.21
C ARG A 556 -12.31 -7.84 49.71
N ILE A 557 -12.75 -7.05 50.70
CA ILE A 557 -11.93 -6.02 51.35
C ILE A 557 -10.67 -6.63 52.01
N ARG A 558 -10.81 -7.74 52.74
CA ARG A 558 -9.65 -8.43 53.34
C ARG A 558 -8.68 -8.90 52.24
N ASN A 559 -9.19 -9.52 51.19
CA ASN A 559 -8.37 -10.04 50.08
C ASN A 559 -7.66 -8.91 49.30
N TYR A 560 -8.31 -7.77 49.05
CA TYR A 560 -7.67 -6.63 48.41
C TYR A 560 -6.65 -5.91 49.32
N THR A 561 -6.87 -5.87 50.64
CA THR A 561 -5.94 -5.25 51.60
C THR A 561 -4.61 -6.01 51.64
N GLU A 562 -4.67 -7.33 51.77
CA GLU A 562 -3.48 -8.20 51.81
C GLU A 562 -2.77 -8.24 50.43
N ALA A 563 -3.51 -8.19 49.32
CA ALA A 563 -2.91 -8.04 47.99
C ALA A 563 -2.21 -6.69 47.79
N GLU A 564 -2.75 -5.59 48.32
CA GLU A 564 -2.08 -4.29 48.33
C GLU A 564 -0.81 -4.30 49.18
N ARG A 565 -0.87 -4.90 50.38
CA ARG A 565 0.29 -5.04 51.28
C ARG A 565 1.43 -5.79 50.60
N ARG A 566 1.16 -6.98 50.03
CA ARG A 566 2.16 -7.76 49.28
C ARG A 566 2.72 -7.00 48.08
N ALA A 567 1.88 -6.28 47.33
CA ALA A 567 2.33 -5.46 46.21
C ALA A 567 3.20 -4.26 46.64
N LYS A 568 3.00 -3.74 47.87
CA LYS A 568 3.82 -2.67 48.45
C LYS A 568 5.17 -3.20 48.93
N GLU A 569 5.18 -4.37 49.59
CA GLU A 569 6.40 -5.07 50.04
C GLU A 569 7.27 -5.55 48.88
N ALA A 570 6.65 -5.98 47.76
CA ALA A 570 7.35 -6.33 46.53
C ALA A 570 7.78 -5.11 45.67
N GLY A 571 7.59 -3.87 46.15
CA GLY A 571 7.93 -2.64 45.42
C GLY A 571 7.08 -2.34 44.18
N GLU A 572 6.03 -3.12 43.92
CA GLU A 572 5.20 -3.06 42.71
C GLU A 572 4.18 -1.90 42.75
N ALA A 573 4.68 -0.67 42.72
CA ALA A 573 3.88 0.56 42.84
C ALA A 573 2.69 0.65 41.86
N ALA A 574 2.76 -0.01 40.70
CA ALA A 574 1.65 -0.11 39.75
C ALA A 574 0.53 -1.06 40.21
N LYS A 575 0.86 -2.19 40.85
CA LYS A 575 -0.14 -3.13 41.40
C LYS A 575 -0.73 -2.63 42.70
N CYS A 576 0.10 -2.06 43.60
CA CYS A 576 -0.38 -1.37 44.81
C CYS A 576 -1.44 -0.29 44.44
N ARG A 577 -1.15 0.60 43.49
CA ARG A 577 -2.14 1.58 42.98
C ARG A 577 -3.39 0.96 42.33
N ARG A 578 -3.35 -0.29 41.86
CA ARG A 578 -4.53 -1.01 41.32
C ARG A 578 -5.38 -1.58 42.45
N PHE A 579 -4.78 -2.19 43.46
CA PHE A 579 -5.50 -2.73 44.62
C PHE A 579 -6.13 -1.61 45.47
N ALA A 580 -5.41 -0.51 45.73
CA ALA A 580 -5.93 0.66 46.44
C ALA A 580 -7.23 1.22 45.84
N ARG A 581 -7.35 1.25 44.51
CA ARG A 581 -8.59 1.66 43.83
C ARG A 581 -9.73 0.66 44.04
N GLY A 582 -9.44 -0.64 43.95
CA GLY A 582 -10.42 -1.69 44.25
C GLY A 582 -10.91 -1.64 45.71
N LEU A 583 -10.00 -1.36 46.65
CA LEU A 583 -10.30 -1.20 48.06
C LEU A 583 -11.22 0.01 48.33
N SER A 584 -10.97 1.13 47.65
CA SER A 584 -11.87 2.30 47.70
C SER A 584 -13.26 2.00 47.16
N THR A 585 -13.38 1.31 46.01
CA THR A 585 -14.66 0.86 45.47
C THR A 585 -15.39 -0.06 46.44
N LEU A 586 -14.73 -1.11 46.94
CA LEU A 586 -15.32 -2.05 47.90
C LEU A 586 -15.76 -1.36 49.20
N THR A 587 -15.00 -0.40 49.70
CA THR A 587 -15.35 0.38 50.89
C THR A 587 -16.60 1.25 50.65
N GLN A 588 -16.72 1.87 49.48
CA GLN A 588 -17.92 2.62 49.09
C GLN A 588 -19.15 1.71 48.92
N LEU A 589 -18.98 0.50 48.38
CA LEU A 589 -20.06 -0.49 48.28
C LEU A 589 -20.48 -0.98 49.68
N ARG A 590 -19.54 -1.27 50.59
CA ARG A 590 -19.85 -1.61 51.99
C ARG A 590 -20.64 -0.50 52.68
N ALA A 591 -20.26 0.77 52.45
CA ALA A 591 -20.97 1.91 52.99
C ALA A 591 -22.41 2.04 52.43
N LYS A 592 -22.64 1.70 51.15
CA LYS A 592 -24.00 1.63 50.57
C LYS A 592 -24.84 0.53 51.22
N VAL A 593 -24.32 -0.70 51.34
CA VAL A 593 -25.05 -1.83 51.94
C VAL A 593 -25.36 -1.55 53.41
N LYS A 594 -24.40 -1.06 54.21
CA LYS A 594 -24.65 -0.66 55.62
C LYS A 594 -25.60 0.54 55.76
N ALA A 595 -25.80 1.32 54.70
CA ALA A 595 -26.82 2.38 54.65
C ALA A 595 -28.17 1.90 54.07
N GLY A 596 -28.39 0.58 53.97
CA GLY A 596 -29.64 -0.01 53.47
C GLY A 596 -29.89 0.18 51.97
N LYS A 597 -28.89 0.60 51.19
CA LYS A 597 -29.05 0.88 49.76
C LYS A 597 -28.70 -0.35 48.92
N PRO A 598 -29.51 -0.70 47.91
CA PRO A 598 -29.21 -1.82 47.03
C PRO A 598 -27.88 -1.58 46.30
N VAL A 599 -27.12 -2.66 46.13
CA VAL A 599 -25.86 -2.70 45.38
C VAL A 599 -26.00 -3.80 44.33
N ASN A 600 -25.64 -3.51 43.08
CA ASN A 600 -25.60 -4.55 42.06
C ASN A 600 -24.41 -5.48 42.31
N VAL A 601 -24.60 -6.79 42.12
CA VAL A 601 -23.56 -7.80 42.30
C VAL A 601 -22.42 -7.60 41.28
N ASP A 602 -22.74 -7.12 40.07
CA ASP A 602 -21.75 -6.82 39.02
C ASP A 602 -20.83 -5.63 39.36
N ASP A 603 -21.26 -4.71 40.22
CA ASP A 603 -20.43 -3.57 40.65
C ASP A 603 -19.29 -4.01 41.59
N ILE A 604 -19.36 -5.22 42.18
CA ILE A 604 -18.43 -5.69 43.19
C ILE A 604 -17.16 -6.25 42.51
N PRO A 605 -15.96 -5.63 42.70
CA PRO A 605 -14.73 -6.08 42.06
C PRO A 605 -14.42 -7.58 42.31
N PRO A 606 -13.92 -8.33 41.32
CA PRO A 606 -13.75 -9.79 41.41
C PRO A 606 -12.76 -10.18 42.51
N SER A 607 -12.95 -11.35 43.14
CA SER A 607 -12.08 -11.79 44.25
C SER A 607 -10.64 -11.98 43.79
N VAL A 608 -9.69 -11.60 44.66
CA VAL A 608 -8.24 -11.75 44.43
C VAL A 608 -7.76 -12.94 45.25
N THR A 609 -7.47 -14.05 44.57
CA THR A 609 -6.96 -15.26 45.22
C THR A 609 -5.55 -15.04 45.77
N ILE A 610 -5.42 -15.07 47.09
CA ILE A 610 -4.12 -15.03 47.78
C ILE A 610 -3.69 -16.48 48.05
N PRO A 611 -2.51 -16.93 47.57
CA PRO A 611 -2.00 -18.25 47.91
C PRO A 611 -1.79 -18.38 49.43
N ALA A 612 -2.37 -19.42 50.02
CA ALA A 612 -2.20 -19.76 51.42
C ALA A 612 -0.75 -20.17 51.71
N LEU A 613 -0.22 -19.71 52.85
CA LEU A 613 1.05 -20.20 53.38
C LEU A 613 0.87 -21.64 53.87
N ARG A 614 1.84 -22.51 53.59
CA ARG A 614 1.93 -23.83 54.23
C ARG A 614 2.22 -23.61 55.72
N PRO A 615 1.66 -24.43 56.64
CA PRO A 615 1.96 -24.32 58.06
C PRO A 615 3.45 -24.59 58.32
N SER A 616 4.08 -23.74 59.13
CA SER A 616 5.44 -23.94 59.60
C SER A 616 5.47 -24.94 60.77
N ASN A 617 6.21 -26.03 60.63
CA ASN A 617 6.67 -26.79 61.80
C ASN A 617 7.67 -25.93 62.56
N ASN A 618 7.19 -25.16 63.54
CA ASN A 618 8.07 -24.64 64.59
C ASN A 618 8.46 -25.81 65.50
N ASN A 619 9.74 -25.90 65.85
CA ASN A 619 10.10 -26.43 67.15
C ASN A 619 10.96 -25.40 67.89
N MET A 620 10.65 -25.25 69.17
CA MET A 620 11.19 -24.32 70.16
C MET A 620 12.61 -24.79 70.63
N PRO A 621 13.36 -24.11 71.53
CA PRO A 621 12.85 -23.23 72.59
C PRO A 621 13.68 -21.96 73.00
N VAL A 622 12.96 -20.98 73.60
CA VAL A 622 13.29 -20.25 74.89
C VAL A 622 14.64 -19.50 74.99
N SER A 623 14.74 -18.25 75.50
CA SER A 623 14.08 -17.66 76.68
C SER A 623 13.91 -16.12 76.68
N VAL A 624 12.86 -15.66 77.38
CA VAL A 624 12.79 -14.55 78.39
C VAL A 624 13.60 -13.27 78.08
N SER A 625 13.06 -12.07 77.79
CA SER A 625 11.89 -11.29 78.27
C SER A 625 12.07 -10.52 79.59
N VAL A 626 12.28 -9.20 79.50
CA VAL A 626 11.92 -8.19 80.53
C VAL A 626 11.49 -6.89 79.80
N PRO A 627 10.36 -6.26 80.15
CA PRO A 627 10.07 -4.87 79.83
C PRO A 627 10.35 -3.94 81.01
N ASP A 628 10.81 -2.70 80.77
CA ASP A 628 10.01 -1.50 81.10
C ASP A 628 10.60 -0.22 80.47
N GLN A 629 9.93 0.91 80.68
CA GLN A 629 10.39 2.28 80.37
C GLN A 629 11.15 2.87 81.57
N MET A 630 12.13 3.77 81.33
CA MET A 630 12.24 5.09 81.98
C MET A 630 13.52 5.86 81.58
N GLU A 631 13.61 7.11 82.06
CA GLU A 631 14.41 8.22 81.56
C GLU A 631 15.91 8.24 81.96
N GLU A 632 16.72 8.73 81.01
CA GLU A 632 17.66 9.87 81.12
C GLU A 632 18.55 10.08 82.38
N ILE A 633 19.87 10.21 82.13
CA ILE A 633 20.87 11.20 82.63
C ILE A 633 22.30 10.56 82.60
N ALA A 634 23.36 11.37 82.54
CA ALA A 634 24.72 10.97 82.12
C ALA A 634 25.85 11.40 83.08
N GLU A 635 27.04 10.79 82.93
CA GLU A 635 28.43 11.25 83.25
C GLU A 635 29.38 10.07 82.86
N GLU A 636 30.38 10.15 81.96
CA GLU A 636 31.70 10.85 81.96
C GLU A 636 32.84 10.13 82.76
N PRO A 637 34.15 10.42 82.56
CA PRO A 637 34.92 10.40 81.29
C PRO A 637 36.39 9.82 81.41
N ILE A 638 37.08 9.46 80.31
CA ILE A 638 38.56 9.25 80.26
C ILE A 638 39.20 9.72 78.91
N CYS A 639 40.41 10.28 78.96
CA CYS A 639 41.28 10.78 77.85
C CYS A 639 41.69 9.69 76.80
N ALA A 640 42.04 9.97 75.53
CA ALA A 640 42.90 10.99 74.85
C ALA A 640 44.42 10.80 75.11
N ALA A 641 45.39 10.94 74.18
CA ALA A 641 45.47 11.39 72.76
C ALA A 641 46.67 10.63 72.04
N PRO A 642 47.61 11.14 71.16
CA PRO A 642 47.69 12.33 70.26
C PRO A 642 48.40 12.18 68.85
N VAL A 643 48.05 13.05 67.87
CA VAL A 643 48.95 13.93 67.02
C VAL A 643 49.76 13.48 65.74
N LEU A 644 49.64 14.33 64.67
CA LEU A 644 50.54 14.74 63.54
C LEU A 644 50.65 14.04 62.13
N GLU A 645 51.09 14.87 61.15
CA GLU A 645 51.24 14.69 59.68
C GLU A 645 52.72 14.32 59.26
N PRO A 646 53.09 14.00 57.98
CA PRO A 646 53.24 15.01 56.89
C PRO A 646 53.15 14.52 55.39
N THR A 647 53.28 15.45 54.43
CA THR A 647 53.69 15.23 53.00
C THR A 647 55.18 15.56 52.80
N PRO A 648 55.96 14.96 51.85
CA PRO A 648 55.94 15.29 50.40
C PRO A 648 56.30 14.09 49.46
N THR A 649 56.50 14.20 48.12
CA THR A 649 57.78 14.57 47.43
C THR A 649 57.68 14.47 45.88
N ALA A 650 58.39 15.33 45.11
CA ALA A 650 58.73 15.27 43.66
C ALA A 650 57.59 15.16 42.59
N THR A 651 57.26 16.17 41.76
CA THR A 651 57.95 16.74 40.55
C THR A 651 58.14 15.77 39.37
N PRO A 652 58.03 16.18 38.07
CA PRO A 652 57.74 17.51 37.47
C PRO A 652 56.53 17.50 36.49
N THR A 653 56.27 18.44 35.55
CA THR A 653 56.12 19.93 35.57
C THR A 653 55.61 20.42 34.18
N ALA A 654 54.90 21.57 34.11
CA ALA A 654 54.57 22.38 32.92
C ALA A 654 53.41 21.97 31.97
N ALA A 655 52.98 22.95 31.15
CA ALA A 655 51.90 22.93 30.17
C ALA A 655 52.31 23.72 28.90
N LEU A 656 51.33 24.00 28.00
CA LEU A 656 51.39 24.90 26.83
C LEU A 656 51.94 24.33 25.48
N HIS A 657 50.97 23.99 24.61
CA HIS A 657 50.72 24.63 23.30
C HIS A 657 51.80 24.65 22.16
N VAL A 658 51.50 23.88 21.08
CA VAL A 658 51.69 24.15 19.61
C VAL A 658 53.13 24.34 19.01
N PRO A 659 53.35 24.33 17.66
CA PRO A 659 52.68 23.63 16.52
C PRO A 659 53.68 22.96 15.49
N VAL A 660 53.18 22.57 14.30
CA VAL A 660 53.84 22.62 12.93
C VAL A 660 54.39 21.32 12.25
N MET A 661 53.78 20.99 11.09
CA MET A 661 54.26 20.32 9.83
C MET A 661 54.76 18.85 9.71
N ARG A 662 54.23 18.22 8.64
CA ARG A 662 54.84 17.33 7.60
C ARG A 662 55.97 16.34 7.95
N GLY A 663 55.73 15.08 7.57
CA GLY A 663 56.25 14.56 6.30
C GLY A 663 57.14 13.30 6.34
N GLU A 664 56.85 12.36 5.41
CA GLU A 664 57.78 11.33 4.88
C GLU A 664 58.29 10.26 5.89
N THR A 665 58.85 9.11 5.52
CA THR A 665 58.65 8.20 4.36
C THR A 665 58.85 6.73 4.80
N SER A 666 58.40 5.78 3.96
CA SER A 666 58.78 4.35 3.88
C SER A 666 59.70 3.70 4.94
N SER A 667 59.25 2.56 5.50
CA SER A 667 59.97 1.27 5.32
C SER A 667 59.17 0.04 5.80
N THR A 668 59.17 -0.99 4.96
CA THR A 668 59.08 -2.43 5.30
C THR A 668 60.53 -2.99 5.34
N PRO A 669 60.85 -4.17 5.95
CA PRO A 669 60.05 -5.40 5.91
C PRO A 669 60.12 -6.38 7.11
N ASP A 670 59.37 -7.48 6.91
CA ASP A 670 59.57 -8.87 7.36
C ASP A 670 59.55 -9.33 8.83
N MET A 671 58.58 -10.23 9.06
CA MET A 671 58.68 -11.54 9.70
C MET A 671 59.42 -11.70 11.05
N MET A 672 58.65 -11.93 12.11
CA MET A 672 58.67 -13.21 12.84
C MET A 672 57.36 -13.41 13.63
N GLN A 673 56.87 -14.66 13.70
CA GLN A 673 55.86 -15.07 14.69
C GLN A 673 56.56 -15.56 15.96
N PRO A 674 56.01 -15.24 17.14
CA PRO A 674 56.01 -16.13 18.30
C PRO A 674 54.58 -16.63 18.59
N GLN A 675 54.47 -17.82 19.20
CA GLN A 675 53.18 -18.45 19.53
C GLN A 675 52.79 -18.21 21.00
N ASN A 676 51.48 -18.10 21.23
CA ASN A 676 50.68 -18.33 22.45
C ASN A 676 51.33 -18.20 23.85
N SER A 677 50.67 -17.40 24.71
CA SER A 677 50.24 -17.90 26.04
C SER A 677 48.94 -17.20 26.49
N ASP A 678 47.93 -18.00 26.84
CA ASP A 678 47.08 -17.85 28.02
C ASP A 678 46.31 -16.53 28.26
N ALA A 679 45.43 -16.20 27.33
CA ALA A 679 44.08 -15.72 27.69
C ALA A 679 43.06 -16.78 27.24
N PRO A 680 42.05 -17.15 28.05
CA PRO A 680 41.02 -18.10 27.62
C PRO A 680 40.22 -17.47 26.47
N ASP A 681 40.08 -18.16 25.34
CA ASP A 681 39.39 -17.59 24.17
C ASP A 681 37.92 -17.28 24.50
N ILE A 682 37.64 -15.98 24.64
CA ILE A 682 36.34 -15.46 25.03
C ILE A 682 35.28 -15.76 23.96
N ARG A 683 35.66 -15.88 22.67
CA ARG A 683 34.76 -16.37 21.62
C ARG A 683 34.36 -17.81 21.89
N GLN A 684 35.31 -18.67 22.24
CA GLN A 684 35.04 -20.08 22.55
C GLN A 684 34.19 -20.22 23.81
N ALA A 685 34.42 -19.39 24.85
CA ALA A 685 33.57 -19.37 26.04
C ALA A 685 32.12 -18.92 25.75
N ILE A 686 31.93 -17.87 24.95
CA ILE A 686 30.61 -17.43 24.46
C ILE A 686 29.93 -18.56 23.66
N ARG A 687 30.66 -19.23 22.78
CA ARG A 687 30.14 -20.33 21.93
C ARG A 687 29.75 -21.55 22.76
N THR A 688 30.55 -21.96 23.74
CA THR A 688 30.17 -23.03 24.66
C THR A 688 28.91 -22.67 25.43
N ARG A 689 28.84 -21.47 26.03
CA ARG A 689 27.64 -21.01 26.77
C ARG A 689 26.38 -20.97 25.91
N ARG A 690 26.52 -20.56 24.65
CA ARG A 690 25.44 -20.54 23.65
C ARG A 690 24.90 -21.94 23.35
N GLU A 691 25.76 -22.92 23.09
CA GLU A 691 25.32 -24.28 22.79
C GLU A 691 24.79 -25.01 24.04
N GLU A 692 25.34 -24.74 25.23
CA GLU A 692 24.76 -25.15 26.54
C GLU A 692 23.32 -24.64 26.68
N ALA A 693 23.11 -23.33 26.45
CA ALA A 693 21.80 -22.70 26.54
C ALA A 693 20.81 -23.26 25.50
N LYS A 694 21.24 -23.50 24.25
CA LYS A 694 20.39 -24.16 23.24
C LYS A 694 19.99 -25.57 23.65
N LYS A 695 20.91 -26.36 24.19
CA LYS A 695 20.63 -27.74 24.64
C LYS A 695 19.57 -27.73 25.73
N LEU A 696 19.75 -26.91 26.78
CA LEU A 696 18.78 -26.76 27.86
C LEU A 696 17.44 -26.19 27.39
N ALA A 697 17.43 -25.27 26.42
CA ALA A 697 16.20 -24.77 25.80
C ALA A 697 15.43 -25.88 25.05
N LEU A 698 16.14 -26.78 24.37
CA LEU A 698 15.55 -27.91 23.65
C LEU A 698 15.02 -28.98 24.62
N GLU A 699 15.78 -29.30 25.67
CA GLU A 699 15.38 -30.24 26.73
C GLU A 699 14.14 -29.73 27.48
N ALA A 700 14.12 -28.46 27.90
CA ALA A 700 12.96 -27.84 28.52
C ALA A 700 11.74 -27.82 27.58
N LYS A 701 11.93 -27.53 26.29
CA LYS A 701 10.87 -27.60 25.26
C LYS A 701 10.32 -29.02 25.11
N HIS A 702 11.17 -30.05 25.15
CA HIS A 702 10.76 -31.46 25.06
C HIS A 702 10.05 -31.94 26.33
N ALA A 703 10.43 -31.43 27.50
CA ALA A 703 9.71 -31.60 28.77
C ALA A 703 8.39 -30.79 28.87
N GLY A 704 8.08 -29.96 27.87
CA GLY A 704 6.88 -29.11 27.86
C GLY A 704 6.98 -27.81 28.68
N ASP A 705 8.11 -27.57 29.36
CA ASP A 705 8.38 -26.34 30.11
C ASP A 705 8.72 -25.18 29.17
N LYS A 706 7.65 -24.55 28.69
CA LYS A 706 7.72 -23.36 27.83
C LYS A 706 8.36 -22.15 28.52
N LEU A 707 8.41 -22.08 29.86
CA LEU A 707 8.95 -20.93 30.57
C LEU A 707 10.48 -21.01 30.62
N ASN A 708 11.03 -22.14 31.04
CA ASN A 708 12.48 -22.34 31.04
C ASN A 708 13.04 -22.44 29.63
N ALA A 709 12.33 -23.04 28.67
CA ALA A 709 12.71 -22.99 27.25
C ALA A 709 12.85 -21.55 26.72
N LEU A 710 11.97 -20.63 27.15
CA LEU A 710 12.04 -19.22 26.77
C LEU A 710 13.19 -18.48 27.49
N ASN A 711 13.49 -18.84 28.74
CA ASN A 711 14.58 -18.23 29.50
C ASN A 711 15.95 -18.62 28.94
N PHE A 712 16.19 -19.91 28.65
CA PHE A 712 17.42 -20.35 27.99
C PHE A 712 17.57 -19.75 26.59
N LEU A 713 16.48 -19.57 25.83
CA LEU A 713 16.53 -18.93 24.51
C LEU A 713 17.01 -17.47 24.55
N LYS A 714 16.75 -16.72 25.64
CA LYS A 714 17.30 -15.36 25.82
C LYS A 714 18.82 -15.39 25.98
N VAL A 715 19.34 -16.33 26.78
CA VAL A 715 20.80 -16.51 26.98
C VAL A 715 21.50 -16.82 25.65
N VAL A 716 20.85 -17.57 24.74
CA VAL A 716 21.35 -17.79 23.37
C VAL A 716 21.44 -16.46 22.60
N GLN A 717 20.41 -15.62 22.65
CA GLN A 717 20.36 -14.31 21.95
C GLN A 717 21.38 -13.30 22.51
N GLU A 718 21.62 -13.33 23.82
CA GLU A 718 22.66 -12.54 24.48
C GLU A 718 24.06 -13.02 24.05
N CYS A 719 24.30 -14.33 23.98
CA CYS A 719 25.55 -14.89 23.45
C CYS A 719 25.76 -14.58 21.95
N ASP A 720 24.71 -14.65 21.12
CA ASP A 720 24.77 -14.26 19.70
C ASP A 720 25.15 -12.78 19.54
N SER A 721 24.67 -11.92 20.44
CA SER A 721 25.01 -10.49 20.45
C SER A 721 26.48 -10.25 20.84
N LEU A 722 27.01 -11.04 21.77
CA LEU A 722 28.40 -10.95 22.21
C LEU A 722 29.39 -11.50 21.16
N ASP A 723 29.11 -12.63 20.50
CA ASP A 723 29.99 -13.17 19.43
C ASP A 723 30.09 -12.17 18.26
N LEU A 724 29.03 -11.39 18.00
CA LEU A 724 29.03 -10.30 17.01
C LEU A 724 29.97 -9.15 17.41
N ILE A 725 29.93 -8.70 18.67
CA ILE A 725 30.78 -7.59 19.17
C ILE A 725 32.27 -8.01 19.17
N VAL A 726 32.61 -9.21 19.69
CA VAL A 726 33.99 -9.72 19.65
C VAL A 726 34.46 -9.97 18.20
N SER A 727 33.54 -10.24 17.27
CA SER A 727 33.83 -10.31 15.82
C SER A 727 33.98 -8.95 15.14
N GLY A 728 33.46 -7.86 15.73
CA GLY A 728 33.70 -6.48 15.31
C GLY A 728 35.09 -5.96 15.65
N GLY A 729 35.78 -6.58 16.62
CA GLY A 729 37.14 -6.24 17.05
C GLY A 729 37.24 -5.69 18.47
N ASP A 730 36.11 -5.45 19.14
CA ASP A 730 36.07 -4.97 20.52
C ASP A 730 36.47 -6.05 21.53
N GLN A 731 37.17 -5.66 22.60
CA GLN A 731 37.53 -6.56 23.69
C GLN A 731 36.44 -6.55 24.78
N ILE A 732 35.94 -7.73 25.12
CA ILE A 732 34.95 -7.97 26.18
C ILE A 732 35.60 -8.83 27.26
N THR A 733 35.34 -8.56 28.55
CA THR A 733 35.79 -9.43 29.65
C THR A 733 34.85 -10.62 29.85
N ALA A 734 35.36 -11.73 30.38
CA ALA A 734 34.60 -12.98 30.56
C ALA A 734 33.37 -12.83 31.50
N GLU A 735 33.34 -11.78 32.32
CA GLU A 735 32.24 -11.46 33.25
C GLU A 735 30.95 -11.05 32.54
N LEU A 736 31.01 -10.59 31.28
CA LEU A 736 29.81 -10.27 30.49
C LEU A 736 29.16 -11.51 29.84
N ILE A 737 29.74 -12.71 29.95
CA ILE A 737 29.15 -13.92 29.39
C ILE A 737 27.97 -14.36 30.26
N PRO A 738 26.72 -14.37 29.76
CA PRO A 738 25.53 -14.57 30.59
C PRO A 738 25.52 -15.95 31.26
N ALA A 739 25.11 -15.98 32.53
CA ALA A 739 24.98 -17.21 33.30
C ALA A 739 23.71 -17.99 32.90
N LEU A 740 23.78 -19.32 32.97
CA LEU A 740 22.61 -20.17 32.77
C LEU A 740 21.68 -20.08 34.00
N PRO A 741 20.37 -19.85 33.82
CA PRO A 741 19.42 -19.88 34.93
C PRO A 741 19.34 -21.30 35.52
N VAL A 742 19.48 -21.41 36.85
CA VAL A 742 19.49 -22.70 37.56
C VAL A 742 18.06 -23.25 37.61
N PRO A 743 17.81 -24.49 37.15
CA PRO A 743 16.48 -25.09 37.20
C PRO A 743 16.08 -25.46 38.63
N SER A 744 14.85 -25.12 39.01
CA SER A 744 14.27 -25.46 40.30
C SER A 744 13.76 -26.91 40.34
N THR A 745 14.43 -27.74 41.15
CA THR A 745 14.17 -29.16 41.49
C THR A 745 14.38 -30.21 40.38
N PRO A 746 14.86 -31.43 40.72
CA PRO A 746 15.22 -32.47 39.74
C PRO A 746 14.06 -33.42 39.44
N PHE A 747 14.07 -34.00 38.24
CA PHE A 747 13.09 -35.01 37.80
C PHE A 747 13.67 -36.43 37.96
N ASN A 748 12.91 -37.36 38.55
CA ASN A 748 13.31 -38.77 38.69
C ASN A 748 12.49 -39.64 37.72
N PRO A 749 13.10 -40.43 36.81
CA PRO A 749 12.38 -41.20 35.80
C PRO A 749 12.22 -42.69 36.18
N GLU A 750 11.02 -43.24 35.96
CA GLU A 750 10.75 -44.68 35.74
C GLU A 750 9.38 -44.83 35.01
N PRO A 751 9.09 -45.95 34.30
CA PRO A 751 8.26 -45.91 33.10
C PRO A 751 6.88 -46.60 33.18
N VAL A 752 5.97 -46.20 32.29
CA VAL A 752 4.76 -46.97 31.92
C VAL A 752 4.66 -47.07 30.38
N LYS A 753 4.19 -48.22 29.89
CA LYS A 753 4.07 -48.58 28.45
C LYS A 753 2.61 -48.94 28.07
N PRO A 754 2.26 -49.13 26.78
CA PRO A 754 1.04 -48.52 26.20
C PRO A 754 -0.13 -49.49 25.91
N GLN A 755 -1.14 -48.97 25.19
CA GLN A 755 -2.29 -49.63 24.54
C GLN A 755 -3.51 -49.94 25.44
N HIS A 756 -4.78 -49.96 24.98
CA HIS A 756 -5.39 -49.66 23.66
C HIS A 756 -6.88 -49.20 23.83
N ASN A 757 -7.52 -48.70 22.76
CA ASN A 757 -8.98 -48.66 22.51
C ASN A 757 -9.88 -47.73 23.40
N GLU A 758 -11.11 -47.31 23.03
CA GLU A 758 -11.80 -47.15 21.72
C GLU A 758 -13.03 -46.20 21.82
N THR A 759 -13.51 -45.73 20.65
CA THR A 759 -14.91 -45.37 20.26
C THR A 759 -15.80 -44.37 21.05
N GLN A 760 -16.90 -44.00 20.37
CA GLN A 760 -18.20 -43.44 20.82
C GLN A 760 -18.31 -41.98 21.30
N ARG A 761 -19.16 -41.25 20.56
CA ARG A 761 -19.88 -40.03 20.98
C ARG A 761 -21.21 -39.95 20.25
N GLU A 762 -22.31 -40.25 20.93
CA GLU A 762 -23.67 -39.88 20.54
C GLU A 762 -24.47 -39.40 21.77
N VAL A 763 -25.20 -38.29 21.61
CA VAL A 763 -26.67 -38.13 21.82
C VAL A 763 -27.27 -38.84 23.06
N ASN A 764 -28.01 -38.25 24.02
CA ASN A 764 -28.99 -37.12 24.04
C ASN A 764 -29.21 -36.65 25.53
N PRO A 765 -30.30 -35.98 26.01
CA PRO A 765 -31.40 -35.22 25.35
C PRO A 765 -31.74 -33.84 26.01
N GLU A 766 -32.87 -33.26 25.57
CA GLU A 766 -33.75 -32.27 26.24
C GLU A 766 -33.36 -30.78 26.34
N ALA A 767 -33.64 -30.05 25.25
CA ALA A 767 -34.41 -28.80 25.32
C ALA A 767 -35.42 -28.77 24.15
N LYS A 768 -36.69 -28.43 24.40
CA LYS A 768 -37.76 -28.42 23.37
C LYS A 768 -37.98 -27.03 22.75
N PRO A 769 -38.39 -26.93 21.46
CA PRO A 769 -38.42 -25.67 20.72
C PRO A 769 -39.80 -24.97 20.71
N ILE A 770 -39.79 -23.65 20.53
CA ILE A 770 -40.92 -22.81 20.10
C ILE A 770 -40.36 -21.65 19.24
N PRO A 771 -41.13 -21.04 18.31
CA PRO A 771 -41.09 -21.49 16.93
C PRO A 771 -40.52 -20.44 15.96
N MET A 772 -39.73 -20.89 14.99
CA MET A 772 -39.34 -20.04 13.85
C MET A 772 -40.48 -19.99 12.83
N ARG A 773 -40.86 -18.79 12.37
CA ARG A 773 -41.68 -18.67 11.16
C ARG A 773 -40.85 -19.11 9.96
N GLN A 774 -41.36 -20.09 9.21
CA GLN A 774 -40.89 -20.37 7.87
C GLN A 774 -41.33 -19.22 6.94
N PHE A 775 -40.48 -18.90 5.97
CA PHE A 775 -40.93 -18.45 4.66
C PHE A 775 -40.51 -19.54 3.67
N SER A 776 -41.40 -19.87 2.73
CA SER A 776 -41.13 -20.92 1.73
C SER A 776 -40.10 -20.45 0.70
N ARG A 777 -39.70 -21.37 -0.19
CA ARG A 777 -38.65 -21.11 -1.19
C ARG A 777 -39.19 -20.77 -2.58
N ASP A 778 -40.51 -20.84 -2.74
CA ASP A 778 -41.20 -20.76 -4.02
C ASP A 778 -42.16 -19.56 -4.00
N ASP A 779 -41.63 -18.41 -4.41
CA ASP A 779 -42.38 -17.18 -4.72
C ASP A 779 -41.54 -16.39 -5.77
N PRO A 780 -42.10 -16.01 -6.93
CA PRO A 780 -41.31 -15.47 -8.04
C PRO A 780 -40.93 -13.99 -7.83
N ILE A 781 -39.64 -13.72 -7.60
CA ILE A 781 -39.12 -12.34 -7.52
C ILE A 781 -39.06 -11.71 -8.92
N GLN A 782 -40.17 -11.10 -9.36
CA GLN A 782 -40.18 -10.14 -10.45
C GLN A 782 -39.42 -8.87 -10.03
N MET A 783 -38.38 -8.49 -10.79
CA MET A 783 -37.69 -7.21 -10.62
C MET A 783 -38.32 -6.16 -11.55
N PRO A 784 -38.83 -5.02 -11.04
CA PRO A 784 -39.35 -3.95 -11.89
C PRO A 784 -38.20 -3.26 -12.65
N ALA A 785 -38.36 -3.14 -13.97
CA ALA A 785 -37.36 -2.55 -14.87
C ALA A 785 -37.51 -1.02 -15.00
N ASN A 786 -37.43 -0.30 -13.87
CA ASN A 786 -37.04 1.12 -13.74
C ASN A 786 -37.10 1.53 -12.26
N LEU A 787 -36.25 2.49 -11.84
CA LEU A 787 -36.03 2.81 -10.41
C LEU A 787 -36.27 4.29 -10.07
N GLU A 788 -37.03 5.01 -10.90
CA GLU A 788 -37.32 6.45 -10.72
C GLU A 788 -38.80 6.77 -10.46
N ASP A 789 -39.74 5.87 -10.77
CA ASP A 789 -41.19 6.05 -10.57
C ASP A 789 -41.79 5.04 -9.57
N ILE A 790 -41.46 5.19 -8.28
CA ILE A 790 -42.24 4.59 -7.18
C ILE A 790 -42.80 5.72 -6.31
N PRO A 791 -44.12 5.98 -6.32
CA PRO A 791 -44.74 6.95 -5.42
C PRO A 791 -44.78 6.38 -4.00
N VAL A 792 -43.74 6.63 -3.22
CA VAL A 792 -43.67 6.22 -1.80
C VAL A 792 -44.67 7.05 -0.99
N ASP A 793 -45.77 6.43 -0.57
CA ASP A 793 -46.71 7.02 0.39
C ASP A 793 -45.99 7.23 1.76
N PRO A 794 -45.87 8.47 2.26
CA PRO A 794 -45.26 8.75 3.56
C PRO A 794 -45.97 8.08 4.75
N SER A 795 -47.23 7.63 4.59
CA SER A 795 -48.02 7.02 5.66
C SER A 795 -47.38 5.77 6.26
N GLN A 796 -46.71 4.94 5.45
CA GLN A 796 -46.15 3.65 5.88
C GLN A 796 -45.04 3.74 6.93
N PHE A 797 -44.38 4.90 7.07
CA PHE A 797 -43.27 5.08 8.00
C PHE A 797 -43.65 5.77 9.32
N GLY A 798 -44.93 6.11 9.52
CA GLY A 798 -45.39 6.83 10.71
C GLY A 798 -44.79 8.23 10.84
N ALA A 799 -44.43 8.86 9.71
CA ALA A 799 -43.91 10.22 9.67
C ALA A 799 -45.05 11.24 9.93
N PRO A 800 -44.80 12.33 10.68
CA PRO A 800 -45.75 13.42 10.79
C PRO A 800 -45.90 14.17 9.45
N PRO A 801 -47.02 14.89 9.24
CA PRO A 801 -47.23 15.69 8.04
C PRO A 801 -46.11 16.73 7.85
N ALA A 802 -45.82 17.06 6.59
CA ALA A 802 -44.72 17.94 6.22
C ALA A 802 -44.82 19.30 6.97
N PRO A 803 -43.78 19.68 7.74
CA PRO A 803 -43.85 20.84 8.62
C PRO A 803 -43.93 22.14 7.81
N GLN A 804 -44.83 23.04 8.20
CA GLN A 804 -45.07 24.30 7.48
C GLN A 804 -44.02 25.37 7.82
N ASN A 805 -43.26 25.19 8.90
CA ASN A 805 -42.28 26.16 9.38
C ASN A 805 -41.11 25.49 10.14
N VAL A 806 -40.00 26.23 10.31
CA VAL A 806 -38.77 25.72 10.96
C VAL A 806 -38.99 25.30 12.42
N ALA A 807 -39.81 26.04 13.18
CA ALA A 807 -40.07 25.69 14.59
C ALA A 807 -40.80 24.35 14.73
N GLU A 808 -41.78 24.10 13.86
CA GLU A 808 -42.49 22.83 13.75
C GLU A 808 -41.55 21.70 13.28
N ALA A 809 -40.74 21.95 12.24
CA ALA A 809 -39.80 20.97 11.69
C ALA A 809 -38.72 20.51 12.70
N LEU A 810 -38.37 21.37 13.66
CA LEU A 810 -37.49 21.05 14.79
C LEU A 810 -38.26 20.35 15.93
N ALA A 811 -39.51 20.75 16.21
CA ALA A 811 -40.34 20.15 17.26
C ALA A 811 -40.74 18.70 16.92
N GLN A 812 -41.17 18.43 15.68
CA GLN A 812 -41.49 17.09 15.19
C GLN A 812 -40.31 16.12 15.37
N ARG A 813 -39.09 16.55 14.99
CA ARG A 813 -37.85 15.75 15.13
C ARG A 813 -37.44 15.55 16.59
N LEU A 814 -37.57 16.58 17.44
CA LEU A 814 -37.31 16.46 18.88
C LEU A 814 -38.22 15.41 19.52
N GLU A 815 -39.51 15.41 19.18
CA GLU A 815 -40.45 14.49 19.78
C GLU A 815 -40.22 13.04 19.32
N LYS A 816 -39.88 12.83 18.05
CA LYS A 816 -39.44 11.52 17.56
C LYS A 816 -38.23 10.99 18.34
N TYR A 817 -37.20 11.81 18.54
CA TYR A 817 -36.05 11.38 19.33
C TYR A 817 -36.36 11.17 20.82
N ARG A 818 -37.31 11.89 21.42
CA ARG A 818 -37.77 11.60 22.79
C ARG A 818 -38.45 10.24 22.91
N GLN A 819 -39.30 9.87 21.94
CA GLN A 819 -39.92 8.56 21.88
C GLN A 819 -38.86 7.46 21.72
N ASP A 820 -37.86 7.66 20.85
CA ASP A 820 -36.75 6.72 20.67
C ASP A 820 -35.83 6.67 21.92
N GLU A 821 -35.74 7.74 22.71
CA GLU A 821 -35.04 7.76 24.01
C GLU A 821 -35.80 7.00 25.11
N SER A 822 -37.13 7.15 25.18
CA SER A 822 -37.98 6.41 26.12
C SER A 822 -37.94 4.92 25.81
N LYS A 823 -38.19 4.56 24.54
CA LYS A 823 -38.09 3.18 24.07
C LYS A 823 -36.71 2.57 24.33
N ALA A 824 -35.62 3.35 24.18
CA ALA A 824 -34.28 2.87 24.52
C ALA A 824 -34.06 2.62 26.03
N LYS A 825 -34.81 3.28 26.92
CA LYS A 825 -34.80 3.00 28.38
C LYS A 825 -35.66 1.79 28.72
N GLU A 826 -36.82 1.67 28.09
CA GLU A 826 -37.74 0.52 28.21
C GLU A 826 -37.09 -0.78 27.70
N GLU A 827 -36.31 -0.69 26.61
CA GLU A 827 -35.45 -1.77 26.10
C GLU A 827 -34.21 -2.06 27.00
N GLY A 828 -34.03 -1.35 28.12
CA GLY A 828 -32.85 -1.47 28.99
C GLY A 828 -31.53 -1.00 28.37
N ASN A 829 -31.56 -0.39 27.18
CA ASN A 829 -30.38 0.01 26.43
C ASN A 829 -29.89 1.42 26.84
N ASP A 830 -29.35 1.45 28.05
CA ASP A 830 -28.81 2.60 28.75
C ASP A 830 -27.78 3.42 27.94
N SER A 831 -27.03 2.77 27.03
CA SER A 831 -26.08 3.41 26.11
C SER A 831 -26.78 4.10 24.93
N LYS A 832 -27.78 3.44 24.32
CA LYS A 832 -28.66 3.99 23.27
C LYS A 832 -29.45 5.19 23.82
N ALA A 833 -30.04 5.05 25.00
CA ALA A 833 -30.73 6.14 25.71
C ALA A 833 -29.82 7.36 25.94
N ARG A 834 -28.64 7.16 26.55
CA ARG A 834 -27.65 8.25 26.73
C ARG A 834 -27.17 8.88 25.42
N ARG A 835 -27.16 8.14 24.30
CA ARG A 835 -26.82 8.69 22.98
C ARG A 835 -27.95 9.55 22.42
N ILE A 836 -29.18 9.07 22.47
CA ILE A 836 -30.35 9.79 21.92
C ILE A 836 -30.69 11.02 22.76
N GLY A 837 -30.57 10.97 24.10
CA GLY A 837 -30.78 12.14 24.95
C GLY A 837 -29.83 13.32 24.67
N ARG A 838 -28.64 13.07 24.11
CA ARG A 838 -27.77 14.15 23.60
C ARG A 838 -28.32 14.80 22.33
N ILE A 839 -28.91 14.02 21.43
CA ILE A 839 -29.59 14.50 20.22
C ILE A 839 -30.85 15.29 20.61
N CYS A 840 -31.65 14.80 21.55
CA CYS A 840 -32.76 15.55 22.15
C CYS A 840 -32.31 16.91 22.68
N LYS A 841 -31.15 16.99 23.34
CA LYS A 841 -30.59 18.26 23.81
C LYS A 841 -30.16 19.18 22.66
N GLN A 842 -29.51 18.66 21.62
CA GLN A 842 -29.14 19.45 20.43
C GLN A 842 -30.37 20.09 19.78
N TYR A 843 -31.47 19.34 19.61
CA TYR A 843 -32.74 19.89 19.09
C TYR A 843 -33.40 20.90 20.05
N GLN A 844 -33.33 20.70 21.37
CA GLN A 844 -33.82 21.70 22.34
C GLN A 844 -33.01 23.00 22.30
N ASP A 845 -31.69 22.90 22.13
CA ASP A 845 -30.79 24.05 22.01
C ASP A 845 -31.03 24.79 20.68
N ALA A 846 -31.26 24.06 19.57
CA ALA A 846 -31.65 24.63 18.28
C ALA A 846 -33.01 25.35 18.32
N ILE A 847 -34.03 24.77 18.98
CA ILE A 847 -35.34 25.42 19.19
C ILE A 847 -35.19 26.69 20.04
N ARG A 848 -34.26 26.72 21.01
CA ARG A 848 -33.95 27.91 21.80
C ARG A 848 -33.29 29.01 20.96
N LEU A 849 -32.39 28.64 20.04
CA LEU A 849 -31.81 29.58 19.07
C LEU A 849 -32.86 30.14 18.11
N HIS A 850 -33.75 29.29 17.57
CA HIS A 850 -34.89 29.71 16.75
C HIS A 850 -35.76 30.74 17.47
N LYS A 851 -36.21 30.43 18.70
CA LYS A 851 -37.04 31.33 19.51
C LYS A 851 -36.32 32.62 19.94
N ALA A 852 -34.99 32.65 19.88
CA ALA A 852 -34.17 33.84 20.12
C ALA A 852 -33.82 34.62 18.84
N GLY A 853 -34.38 34.25 17.68
CA GLY A 853 -34.10 34.91 16.40
C GLY A 853 -32.66 34.73 15.89
N LYS A 854 -31.95 33.70 16.35
CA LYS A 854 -30.55 33.43 16.00
C LYS A 854 -30.44 32.34 14.95
N ALA A 855 -29.41 32.45 14.11
CA ALA A 855 -29.07 31.43 13.13
C ALA A 855 -28.86 30.05 13.80
N ILE A 856 -29.29 29.00 13.11
CA ILE A 856 -29.30 27.62 13.59
C ILE A 856 -28.38 26.82 12.68
N PRO A 857 -27.42 26.05 13.20
CA PRO A 857 -26.64 25.11 12.41
C PRO A 857 -27.52 23.92 12.04
N ILE A 858 -28.29 24.04 10.95
CA ILE A 858 -29.19 23.00 10.47
C ILE A 858 -28.42 21.75 10.02
N GLU A 859 -27.20 21.93 9.50
CA GLU A 859 -26.28 20.87 9.06
C GLU A 859 -25.78 19.97 10.22
N ASP A 860 -25.71 20.49 11.45
CA ASP A 860 -25.29 19.74 12.65
C ASP A 860 -26.42 18.87 13.26
N LEU A 861 -27.63 18.90 12.70
CA LEU A 861 -28.83 18.29 13.29
C LEU A 861 -29.24 16.98 12.56
N PRO A 862 -29.08 15.79 13.20
CA PRO A 862 -29.33 14.51 12.54
C PRO A 862 -30.83 14.30 12.27
N THR A 863 -31.22 14.11 11.01
CA THR A 863 -32.62 13.92 10.64
C THR A 863 -33.05 12.44 10.80
N PRO A 864 -34.23 12.15 11.42
CA PRO A 864 -34.79 10.79 11.44
C PRO A 864 -35.21 10.31 10.06
N LEU A 865 -35.19 8.99 9.84
CA LEU A 865 -35.64 8.37 8.60
C LEU A 865 -37.11 8.72 8.32
N GLY A 866 -37.42 9.12 7.08
CA GLY A 866 -38.78 9.49 6.64
C GLY A 866 -39.21 10.95 6.94
N PHE A 867 -38.40 11.76 7.62
CA PHE A 867 -38.77 13.14 7.96
C PHE A 867 -38.39 14.15 6.87
N ALA A 868 -39.39 14.84 6.31
CA ALA A 868 -39.22 15.86 5.28
C ALA A 868 -38.23 16.98 5.67
N PRO A 869 -37.50 17.61 4.72
CA PRO A 869 -36.51 18.66 5.00
C PRO A 869 -37.05 19.82 5.84
N ILE A 870 -36.16 20.51 6.57
CA ILE A 870 -36.51 21.73 7.30
C ILE A 870 -36.78 22.85 6.27
N PRO A 871 -37.97 23.51 6.27
CA PRO A 871 -38.28 24.54 5.27
C PRO A 871 -37.33 25.74 5.38
N MET A 872 -36.56 26.01 4.33
CA MET A 872 -35.75 27.23 4.27
C MET A 872 -36.63 28.44 3.95
N ALA A 873 -36.44 29.54 4.68
CA ALA A 873 -37.27 30.74 4.55
C ALA A 873 -36.98 31.48 3.23
N VAL A 874 -37.78 31.21 2.20
CA VAL A 874 -37.72 31.92 0.90
C VAL A 874 -38.15 33.37 1.09
N LYS A 875 -37.30 34.31 0.67
CA LYS A 875 -37.58 35.75 0.74
C LYS A 875 -38.50 36.14 -0.42
N ALA A 876 -39.73 36.55 -0.11
CA ALA A 876 -40.77 36.83 -1.10
C ALA A 876 -40.44 38.01 -2.03
N PRO A 877 -40.92 38.00 -3.30
CA PRO A 877 -40.74 39.10 -4.25
C PRO A 877 -41.71 40.27 -3.96
N PRO A 878 -41.32 41.53 -4.27
CA PRO A 878 -42.18 42.70 -4.06
C PRO A 878 -43.22 42.89 -5.19
N MET A 879 -44.42 43.34 -4.82
CA MET A 879 -45.48 43.84 -5.71
C MET A 879 -45.59 45.38 -5.60
N PRO A 880 -46.22 46.09 -6.57
CA PRO A 880 -45.86 47.50 -6.85
C PRO A 880 -46.78 48.60 -6.28
N SER A 881 -46.18 49.80 -6.11
CA SER A 881 -46.83 51.14 -6.02
C SER A 881 -47.66 51.46 -4.75
N PRO A 882 -47.87 52.74 -4.35
CA PRO A 882 -47.79 53.99 -5.14
C PRO A 882 -47.01 55.21 -4.54
N ASN A 883 -46.99 56.29 -5.33
CA ASN A 883 -46.53 57.67 -5.10
C ASN A 883 -47.61 58.57 -4.44
N PRO A 884 -47.43 59.90 -4.18
CA PRO A 884 -46.21 60.74 -4.06
C PRO A 884 -46.21 61.70 -2.83
N SER A 885 -45.15 62.51 -2.63
CA SER A 885 -45.21 63.84 -1.97
C SER A 885 -44.01 64.74 -2.33
N VAL A 886 -44.30 66.01 -2.67
CA VAL A 886 -43.42 67.15 -3.12
C VAL A 886 -44.19 68.44 -2.66
N PRO A 887 -43.66 69.69 -2.52
CA PRO A 887 -42.48 70.28 -3.17
C PRO A 887 -41.67 71.35 -2.39
N LEU A 888 -40.70 71.98 -3.07
CA LEU A 888 -40.34 73.43 -3.14
C LEU A 888 -39.15 73.54 -4.15
N ILE A 889 -39.30 74.09 -5.38
CA ILE A 889 -39.30 75.53 -5.78
C ILE A 889 -37.90 76.18 -5.56
N ALA A 890 -37.18 76.78 -6.55
CA ALA A 890 -37.54 77.24 -7.91
C ALA A 890 -36.37 77.16 -8.95
N ASP A 891 -36.68 77.52 -10.21
CA ASP A 891 -35.79 77.91 -11.35
C ASP A 891 -36.09 79.42 -11.67
N PRO A 892 -35.28 80.26 -12.37
CA PRO A 892 -34.83 80.07 -13.78
C PRO A 892 -33.42 80.57 -14.21
N SER A 893 -32.69 79.68 -14.89
CA SER A 893 -32.03 79.90 -16.21
C SER A 893 -31.16 81.15 -16.58
N ARG A 894 -29.95 80.82 -17.11
CA ARG A 894 -29.27 81.39 -18.32
C ARG A 894 -28.45 82.70 -18.27
N VAL A 895 -27.15 82.61 -18.61
CA VAL A 895 -26.36 83.49 -19.52
C VAL A 895 -25.06 82.74 -19.98
N THR A 896 -24.37 83.21 -21.02
CA THR A 896 -23.28 82.52 -21.76
C THR A 896 -21.95 83.30 -21.84
N ALA A 897 -20.85 82.59 -22.15
CA ALA A 897 -19.64 82.99 -22.94
C ALA A 897 -18.26 83.08 -22.23
N ALA A 898 -17.32 82.23 -22.70
CA ALA A 898 -16.02 82.47 -23.40
C ALA A 898 -15.26 83.83 -23.27
N PRO A 899 -13.97 83.96 -23.71
CA PRO A 899 -13.06 83.02 -24.41
C PRO A 899 -11.79 82.70 -23.56
N SER A 900 -10.51 82.52 -23.98
CA SER A 900 -9.70 82.57 -25.23
C SER A 900 -8.32 81.86 -24.98
N ALA A 901 -7.43 81.53 -25.93
CA ALA A 901 -7.54 81.05 -27.32
C ALA A 901 -6.14 80.64 -27.91
N ALA A 902 -6.10 79.56 -28.71
CA ALA A 902 -5.22 79.26 -29.87
C ALA A 902 -3.66 79.22 -29.78
N VAL A 903 -3.06 78.19 -30.43
CA VAL A 903 -2.35 78.28 -31.74
C VAL A 903 -1.87 76.88 -32.22
N THR A 904 -1.82 76.66 -33.54
CA THR A 904 -1.15 75.52 -34.21
C THR A 904 -0.73 75.97 -35.61
N PRO A 905 0.42 75.52 -36.17
CA PRO A 905 0.35 74.52 -37.26
C PRO A 905 1.59 73.59 -37.37
N GLY A 906 1.46 72.48 -38.12
CA GLY A 906 2.61 71.66 -38.57
C GLY A 906 2.31 70.15 -38.75
N LYS A 907 2.80 69.57 -39.86
CA LYS A 907 2.72 68.14 -40.26
C LYS A 907 4.12 67.72 -40.82
N PRO A 908 4.49 66.43 -41.01
CA PRO A 908 3.62 65.32 -41.45
C PRO A 908 3.92 63.88 -40.92
N ASN A 909 3.19 62.92 -41.52
CA ASN A 909 3.43 61.47 -41.64
C ASN A 909 3.09 60.47 -40.50
N VAL A 910 1.98 59.75 -40.75
CA VAL A 910 1.76 58.30 -40.64
C VAL A 910 2.30 57.55 -39.41
N ALA A 911 1.35 57.09 -38.57
CA ALA A 911 1.52 56.01 -37.60
C ALA A 911 0.31 55.04 -37.68
N PRO A 912 0.47 53.74 -37.35
CA PRO A 912 -0.57 52.72 -37.51
C PRO A 912 -1.68 52.76 -36.43
N ALA A 913 -2.74 51.97 -36.65
CA ALA A 913 -3.99 52.03 -35.89
C ALA A 913 -3.89 51.52 -34.44
N LYS A 914 -4.78 52.05 -33.58
CA LYS A 914 -4.90 51.68 -32.15
C LYS A 914 -5.78 50.44 -31.95
N ARG A 915 -5.40 49.54 -31.04
CA ARG A 915 -6.33 48.57 -30.43
C ARG A 915 -7.27 49.27 -29.44
N ALA A 916 -8.53 48.82 -29.39
CA ALA A 916 -9.53 49.28 -28.41
C ALA A 916 -9.42 48.52 -27.08
N SER A 917 -9.89 49.11 -25.98
CA SER A 917 -9.90 48.52 -24.64
C SER A 917 -11.25 47.88 -24.32
N MET A 918 -11.27 46.56 -24.13
CA MET A 918 -12.45 45.79 -23.70
C MET A 918 -12.90 46.17 -22.28
N SER A 919 -14.21 46.13 -22.02
CA SER A 919 -14.79 46.43 -20.70
C SER A 919 -14.52 45.31 -19.69
N MET A 920 -14.77 45.58 -18.41
CA MET A 920 -14.61 44.57 -17.35
C MET A 920 -15.58 43.38 -17.50
N ARG A 921 -16.77 43.62 -18.08
CA ARG A 921 -17.75 42.57 -18.38
C ARG A 921 -17.25 41.65 -19.50
N ASP A 922 -16.70 42.23 -20.56
CA ASP A 922 -16.19 41.47 -21.71
C ASP A 922 -15.00 40.60 -21.29
N LYS A 923 -14.13 41.11 -20.40
CA LYS A 923 -13.05 40.33 -19.76
C LYS A 923 -13.60 39.19 -18.89
N GLN A 924 -14.70 39.42 -18.16
CA GLN A 924 -15.34 38.38 -17.34
C GLN A 924 -15.89 37.25 -18.22
N ILE A 925 -16.54 37.59 -19.33
CA ILE A 925 -17.06 36.63 -20.33
C ILE A 925 -15.91 35.90 -21.04
N GLN A 926 -14.85 36.60 -21.43
CA GLN A 926 -13.66 36.00 -22.05
C GLN A 926 -13.01 34.97 -21.12
N ASN A 927 -12.80 35.30 -19.84
CA ASN A 927 -12.24 34.37 -18.85
C ASN A 927 -13.08 33.07 -18.70
N LEU A 928 -14.41 33.15 -18.85
CA LEU A 928 -15.28 31.97 -18.83
C LEU A 928 -15.10 31.12 -20.10
N LYS A 929 -15.07 31.76 -21.27
CA LYS A 929 -14.86 31.09 -22.57
C LYS A 929 -13.47 30.46 -22.67
N ASP A 930 -12.44 31.11 -22.16
CA ASP A 930 -11.08 30.58 -22.08
C ASP A 930 -11.01 29.35 -21.17
N ARG A 931 -11.66 29.40 -19.99
CA ARG A 931 -11.71 28.29 -19.03
C ARG A 931 -12.54 27.12 -19.55
N GLN A 932 -13.67 27.38 -20.21
CA GLN A 932 -14.41 26.36 -20.94
C GLN A 932 -13.55 25.70 -22.04
N THR A 933 -12.80 26.50 -22.80
CA THR A 933 -11.91 26.00 -23.86
C THR A 933 -10.79 25.13 -23.30
N GLN A 934 -10.26 25.45 -22.11
CA GLN A 934 -9.32 24.60 -21.39
C GLN A 934 -9.95 23.24 -21.02
N PHE A 935 -11.20 23.20 -20.56
CA PHE A 935 -11.93 21.94 -20.32
C PHE A 935 -12.22 21.16 -21.62
N LYS A 936 -12.67 21.82 -22.71
CA LYS A 936 -12.85 21.19 -24.03
C LYS A 936 -11.53 20.56 -24.52
N LYS A 937 -10.40 21.24 -24.32
CA LYS A 937 -9.05 20.77 -24.68
C LYS A 937 -8.57 19.62 -23.80
N ALA A 938 -8.74 19.70 -22.48
CA ALA A 938 -8.41 18.62 -21.55
C ALA A 938 -9.24 17.35 -21.81
N ALA A 939 -10.51 17.50 -22.20
CA ALA A 939 -11.36 16.37 -22.61
C ALA A 939 -10.82 15.68 -23.89
N LEU A 940 -10.36 16.46 -24.88
CA LEU A 940 -9.73 15.93 -26.09
C LEU A 940 -8.37 15.26 -25.81
N GLU A 941 -7.59 15.78 -24.87
CA GLU A 941 -6.31 15.21 -24.45
C GLU A 941 -6.51 13.90 -23.67
N ALA A 942 -7.42 13.87 -22.69
CA ALA A 942 -7.83 12.65 -21.99
C ALA A 942 -8.38 11.59 -22.95
N LYS A 943 -9.18 11.98 -23.97
CA LYS A 943 -9.69 11.08 -25.02
C LYS A 943 -8.55 10.49 -25.86
N LYS A 944 -7.53 11.28 -26.22
CA LYS A 944 -6.33 10.82 -26.95
C LYS A 944 -5.46 9.88 -26.10
N SER A 945 -5.38 10.14 -24.80
CA SER A 945 -4.68 9.29 -23.81
C SER A 945 -5.51 8.09 -23.33
N GLY A 946 -6.66 7.80 -23.95
CA GLY A 946 -7.50 6.63 -23.64
C GLY A 946 -8.33 6.73 -22.34
N GLN A 947 -8.25 7.84 -21.60
CA GLN A 947 -8.97 8.05 -20.34
C GLN A 947 -10.43 8.50 -20.61
N ILE A 948 -11.25 7.62 -21.21
CA ILE A 948 -12.57 7.96 -21.75
C ILE A 948 -13.55 8.50 -20.70
N GLU A 949 -13.53 8.00 -19.46
CA GLU A 949 -14.41 8.52 -18.41
C GLU A 949 -13.98 9.91 -17.92
N GLN A 950 -12.68 10.14 -17.79
CA GLN A 950 -12.13 11.45 -17.45
C GLN A 950 -12.41 12.47 -18.58
N ALA A 951 -12.33 12.04 -19.84
CA ALA A 951 -12.74 12.84 -21.00
C ALA A 951 -14.24 13.19 -20.98
N ARG A 952 -15.10 12.24 -20.61
CA ARG A 952 -16.55 12.47 -20.42
C ARG A 952 -16.81 13.46 -19.29
N GLU A 953 -16.09 13.37 -18.17
CA GLU A 953 -16.24 14.31 -17.05
C GLU A 953 -15.76 15.72 -17.39
N TYR A 954 -14.59 15.87 -18.04
CA TYR A 954 -14.11 17.18 -18.48
C TYR A 954 -15.04 17.80 -19.54
N LEU A 955 -15.66 16.99 -20.41
CA LEU A 955 -16.68 17.47 -21.36
C LEU A 955 -18.00 17.86 -20.66
N ARG A 956 -18.41 17.12 -19.62
CA ARG A 956 -19.56 17.46 -18.76
C ARG A 956 -19.32 18.80 -18.05
N GLN A 957 -18.14 19.01 -17.48
CA GLN A 957 -17.78 20.28 -16.84
C GLN A 957 -17.65 21.43 -17.85
N ALA A 958 -17.11 21.19 -19.06
CA ALA A 958 -17.12 22.18 -20.14
C ALA A 958 -18.53 22.70 -20.46
N LYS A 959 -19.52 21.80 -20.55
CA LYS A 959 -20.94 22.17 -20.76
C LYS A 959 -21.63 22.77 -19.53
N GLY A 960 -21.02 22.67 -18.36
CA GLY A 960 -21.42 23.43 -17.18
C GLY A 960 -21.20 24.94 -17.37
N PHE A 961 -20.17 25.35 -18.10
CA PHE A 961 -19.86 26.77 -18.34
C PHE A 961 -20.85 27.47 -19.29
N ASP A 962 -21.54 26.76 -20.18
CA ASP A 962 -22.49 27.38 -21.13
C ASP A 962 -23.52 28.26 -20.40
N LYS A 963 -24.21 27.67 -19.41
CA LYS A 963 -25.22 28.36 -18.57
C LYS A 963 -24.65 29.53 -17.76
N VAL A 964 -23.36 29.50 -17.45
CA VAL A 964 -22.65 30.53 -16.68
C VAL A 964 -22.23 31.69 -17.59
N ILE A 965 -21.81 31.38 -18.81
CA ILE A 965 -21.55 32.34 -19.88
C ILE A 965 -22.85 33.05 -20.26
N ASP A 966 -23.94 32.31 -20.50
CA ASP A 966 -25.27 32.87 -20.81
C ASP A 966 -25.74 33.85 -19.72
N ALA A 967 -25.55 33.50 -18.44
CA ALA A 967 -25.91 34.35 -17.30
C ALA A 967 -25.06 35.63 -17.24
N ALA A 968 -23.75 35.52 -17.44
CA ALA A 968 -22.82 36.65 -17.50
C ALA A 968 -23.13 37.59 -18.68
N GLU A 969 -23.43 37.03 -19.86
CA GLU A 969 -23.84 37.78 -21.05
C GLU A 969 -25.22 38.43 -20.89
N SER A 970 -26.15 37.80 -20.16
CA SER A 970 -27.49 38.32 -19.87
C SER A 970 -27.54 39.45 -18.85
N GLY A 971 -26.59 39.52 -17.90
CA GLY A 971 -26.57 40.60 -16.89
C GLY A 971 -26.04 40.23 -15.51
N LEU A 972 -26.03 38.93 -15.18
CA LEU A 972 -25.91 38.48 -13.79
C LEU A 972 -24.44 38.41 -13.32
N PRO A 973 -24.14 38.83 -12.08
CA PRO A 973 -22.79 38.72 -11.53
C PRO A 973 -22.46 37.26 -11.23
N VAL A 974 -21.47 36.72 -11.95
CA VAL A 974 -20.93 35.37 -11.75
C VAL A 974 -19.75 35.41 -10.76
N ASP A 975 -19.82 34.59 -9.72
CA ASP A 975 -18.72 34.34 -8.78
C ASP A 975 -17.70 33.34 -9.38
N MET A 976 -16.48 33.81 -9.61
CA MET A 976 -15.40 33.04 -10.25
C MET A 976 -14.78 31.98 -9.34
N ASP A 977 -14.85 32.16 -8.02
CA ASP A 977 -14.18 31.28 -7.06
C ASP A 977 -15.00 30.00 -6.79
N THR A 978 -16.28 30.00 -7.19
CA THR A 978 -17.16 28.81 -7.17
C THR A 978 -17.01 27.90 -8.40
N LEU A 979 -16.29 28.33 -9.45
CA LEU A 979 -16.22 27.61 -10.71
C LEU A 979 -15.06 26.59 -10.73
N PRO A 980 -15.26 25.37 -11.27
CA PRO A 980 -14.21 24.35 -11.24
C PRO A 980 -12.94 24.83 -11.95
N MET A 981 -11.78 24.51 -11.36
CA MET A 981 -10.48 24.83 -11.96
C MET A 981 -10.20 23.88 -13.11
N ALA A 982 -9.73 24.41 -14.23
CA ALA A 982 -9.36 23.58 -15.37
C ALA A 982 -8.23 22.60 -14.96
N PRO A 983 -8.41 21.29 -15.17
CA PRO A 983 -7.41 20.30 -14.81
C PRO A 983 -6.17 20.50 -15.68
N GLN A 984 -5.03 20.70 -15.03
CA GLN A 984 -3.72 20.70 -15.67
C GLN A 984 -3.45 19.25 -16.10
N GLY A 985 -3.59 18.98 -17.39
CA GLY A 985 -3.52 17.61 -17.93
C GLY A 985 -2.17 16.94 -17.66
N GLU A 986 -2.19 15.61 -17.49
CA GLU A 986 -1.00 14.78 -17.37
C GLU A 986 -0.22 14.76 -18.69
N LYS A 987 0.62 15.79 -18.89
CA LYS A 987 1.73 15.74 -19.82
C LYS A 987 2.71 14.62 -19.42
N PRO A 988 3.57 14.14 -20.34
CA PRO A 988 4.82 13.50 -19.93
C PRO A 988 5.52 14.40 -18.88
N VAL A 989 6.23 13.82 -17.90
CA VAL A 989 6.80 14.56 -16.77
C VAL A 989 7.82 15.59 -17.25
N ASP A 990 7.31 16.77 -17.57
CA ASP A 990 8.09 17.94 -17.93
C ASP A 990 8.57 18.62 -16.66
N MET A 991 9.71 19.28 -16.74
CA MET A 991 10.45 19.70 -15.56
C MET A 991 9.98 21.09 -15.14
N ASP A 992 8.72 21.15 -14.64
CA ASP A 992 8.00 22.36 -14.21
C ASP A 992 8.65 23.06 -13.01
N PHE A 993 9.83 23.62 -13.22
CA PHE A 993 10.35 24.73 -12.46
C PHE A 993 9.82 25.99 -13.14
N GLU A 994 9.40 27.00 -12.39
CA GLU A 994 9.17 28.31 -13.02
C GLU A 994 10.54 28.79 -13.53
N ILE A 995 10.73 28.79 -14.85
CA ILE A 995 11.91 29.32 -15.54
C ILE A 995 11.71 30.83 -15.66
N ILE A 996 12.41 31.60 -14.83
CA ILE A 996 12.07 33.02 -14.61
C ILE A 996 12.66 33.94 -15.68
N SER A 997 13.86 33.67 -16.19
CA SER A 997 14.38 34.29 -17.41
C SER A 997 15.33 33.35 -18.17
N ARG A 998 15.46 33.58 -19.48
CA ARG A 998 16.45 32.98 -20.38
C ARG A 998 17.43 34.01 -20.95
N GLU A 999 17.14 35.29 -20.78
CA GLU A 999 17.68 36.37 -21.61
C GLU A 999 18.97 36.99 -21.03
N ASP A 1000 19.22 36.85 -19.73
CA ASP A 1000 20.35 37.46 -19.01
C ASP A 1000 21.63 36.59 -18.96
N CYS A 1001 21.72 35.50 -19.74
CA CYS A 1001 22.81 34.51 -19.64
C CYS A 1001 23.37 34.04 -21.01
N GLN A 1002 23.56 34.98 -21.94
CA GLN A 1002 24.53 34.75 -23.02
C GLN A 1002 25.97 34.66 -22.44
N PRO A 1003 26.86 33.80 -22.98
CA PRO A 1003 28.25 33.70 -22.53
C PRO A 1003 29.11 34.86 -23.06
N GLN A 1004 28.76 36.09 -22.67
CA GLN A 1004 29.57 37.27 -22.95
C GLN A 1004 30.92 37.14 -22.22
N ASN A 1005 32.01 37.07 -23.00
CA ASN A 1005 33.39 36.91 -22.54
C ASN A 1005 33.72 35.61 -21.79
N MET A 1006 33.44 34.44 -22.41
CA MET A 1006 34.07 33.17 -22.04
C MET A 1006 35.09 32.71 -23.12
N SER A 1007 36.22 33.41 -23.20
CA SER A 1007 37.41 32.98 -23.95
C SER A 1007 38.39 32.25 -23.03
N GLY A 1008 38.18 30.95 -22.81
CA GLY A 1008 39.12 30.06 -22.14
C GLY A 1008 39.59 28.94 -23.08
N ASP A 1009 40.68 28.25 -22.73
CA ASP A 1009 41.11 27.08 -23.50
C ASP A 1009 40.05 25.96 -23.44
N ARG A 1010 40.05 25.08 -24.44
CA ARG A 1010 39.18 23.90 -24.50
C ARG A 1010 39.23 23.11 -23.19
N GLN A 1011 40.42 22.97 -22.59
CA GLN A 1011 40.60 22.27 -21.31
C GLN A 1011 39.84 22.93 -20.15
N GLU A 1012 39.88 24.25 -20.06
CA GLU A 1012 39.25 25.04 -19.01
C GLU A 1012 37.73 25.05 -19.16
N MET A 1013 37.25 25.22 -20.39
CA MET A 1013 35.82 25.23 -20.72
C MET A 1013 35.15 23.89 -20.38
N PHE A 1014 35.75 22.76 -20.78
CA PHE A 1014 35.24 21.44 -20.39
C PHE A 1014 35.31 21.22 -18.87
N SER A 1015 36.39 21.64 -18.19
CA SER A 1015 36.51 21.48 -16.74
C SER A 1015 35.49 22.30 -15.95
N LYS A 1016 35.19 23.52 -16.40
CA LYS A 1016 34.17 24.38 -15.78
C LYS A 1016 32.77 23.77 -15.90
N LEU A 1017 32.38 23.40 -17.12
CA LEU A 1017 31.10 22.72 -17.36
C LEU A 1017 30.98 21.41 -16.56
N GLU A 1018 32.09 20.69 -16.35
CA GLU A 1018 32.11 19.49 -15.49
C GLU A 1018 31.83 19.84 -14.02
N GLN A 1019 32.44 20.91 -13.50
CA GLN A 1019 32.23 21.38 -12.13
C GLN A 1019 30.77 21.85 -11.90
N ASP A 1020 30.22 22.60 -12.85
CA ASP A 1020 28.84 23.12 -12.79
C ASP A 1020 27.80 21.97 -12.80
N LEU A 1021 27.97 20.98 -13.69
CA LEU A 1021 27.12 19.77 -13.69
C LEU A 1021 27.28 18.94 -12.41
N ILE A 1022 28.50 18.82 -11.86
CA ILE A 1022 28.74 18.15 -10.56
C ILE A 1022 28.04 18.90 -9.40
N ALA A 1023 28.00 20.23 -9.43
CA ALA A 1023 27.29 21.04 -8.44
C ALA A 1023 25.76 20.79 -8.52
N GLN A 1024 25.19 20.80 -9.73
CA GLN A 1024 23.78 20.46 -9.96
C GLN A 1024 23.43 19.03 -9.49
N VAL A 1025 24.28 18.04 -9.77
CA VAL A 1025 24.08 16.66 -9.27
C VAL A 1025 24.02 16.62 -7.73
N LYS A 1026 24.94 17.32 -7.04
CA LYS A 1026 24.95 17.41 -5.57
C LYS A 1026 23.70 18.10 -5.02
N MET A 1027 23.28 19.21 -5.63
CA MET A 1027 22.07 19.93 -5.22
C MET A 1027 20.82 19.07 -5.40
N CYS A 1028 20.68 18.37 -6.53
CA CYS A 1028 19.57 17.44 -6.76
C CYS A 1028 19.54 16.31 -5.73
N GLU A 1029 20.69 15.74 -5.36
CA GLU A 1029 20.74 14.72 -4.32
C GLU A 1029 20.34 15.27 -2.93
N ALA A 1030 20.78 16.48 -2.59
CA ALA A 1030 20.45 17.14 -1.33
C ALA A 1030 18.95 17.48 -1.23
N ASN A 1031 18.37 18.11 -2.25
CA ASN A 1031 16.94 18.41 -2.27
C ASN A 1031 16.09 17.13 -2.34
N ARG A 1032 16.48 16.10 -3.09
CA ARG A 1032 15.80 14.80 -3.06
C ARG A 1032 15.74 14.22 -1.64
N LYS A 1033 16.86 14.22 -0.91
CA LYS A 1033 16.91 13.78 0.50
C LYS A 1033 15.97 14.60 1.37
N HIS A 1034 15.96 15.92 1.21
CA HIS A 1034 15.06 16.84 1.91
C HIS A 1034 13.59 16.51 1.67
N PHE A 1035 13.13 16.51 0.42
CA PHE A 1035 11.73 16.26 0.06
C PHE A 1035 11.27 14.85 0.48
N LYS A 1036 12.14 13.84 0.37
CA LYS A 1036 11.86 12.48 0.87
C LYS A 1036 11.66 12.45 2.40
N LEU A 1037 12.41 13.24 3.16
CA LEU A 1037 12.29 13.32 4.62
C LEU A 1037 11.09 14.18 5.08
N THR A 1038 10.65 15.17 4.30
CA THR A 1038 9.43 15.94 4.55
C THR A 1038 8.15 15.26 4.02
N GLY A 1039 8.26 14.05 3.45
CA GLY A 1039 7.13 13.26 2.93
C GLY A 1039 6.62 13.69 1.54
N ASP A 1040 7.32 14.58 0.85
CA ASP A 1040 6.99 14.98 -0.52
C ASP A 1040 7.67 14.04 -1.53
N ILE A 1041 6.98 12.93 -1.81
CA ILE A 1041 7.43 11.89 -2.72
C ILE A 1041 7.48 12.42 -4.18
N ALA A 1042 6.59 13.35 -4.56
CA ALA A 1042 6.54 13.91 -5.90
C ALA A 1042 7.77 14.78 -6.20
N SER A 1043 8.08 15.74 -5.34
CA SER A 1043 9.28 16.57 -5.47
C SER A 1043 10.57 15.75 -5.32
N SER A 1044 10.58 14.74 -4.43
CA SER A 1044 11.68 13.77 -4.35
C SER A 1044 11.92 13.08 -5.70
N ASN A 1045 10.87 12.56 -6.35
CA ASN A 1045 11.01 11.87 -7.64
C ASN A 1045 11.43 12.83 -8.77
N LYS A 1046 10.97 14.08 -8.75
CA LYS A 1046 11.40 15.13 -9.68
C LYS A 1046 12.90 15.43 -9.55
N PHE A 1047 13.41 15.61 -8.33
CA PHE A 1047 14.84 15.81 -8.10
C PHE A 1047 15.70 14.55 -8.36
N GLN A 1048 15.13 13.34 -8.24
CA GLN A 1048 15.77 12.11 -8.72
C GLN A 1048 15.96 12.12 -10.24
N GLN A 1049 14.92 12.44 -11.01
CA GLN A 1049 14.98 12.52 -12.47
C GLN A 1049 15.95 13.62 -12.95
N MET A 1050 15.95 14.78 -12.29
CA MET A 1050 16.94 15.84 -12.53
C MET A 1050 18.38 15.33 -12.37
N MET A 1051 18.68 14.68 -11.24
CA MET A 1051 20.00 14.10 -10.97
C MET A 1051 20.41 13.07 -12.03
N GLU A 1052 19.49 12.27 -12.54
CA GLU A 1052 19.75 11.27 -13.58
C GLU A 1052 19.98 11.89 -14.97
N HIS A 1053 19.31 13.01 -15.29
CA HIS A 1053 19.58 13.77 -16.51
C HIS A 1053 20.96 14.44 -16.45
N THR A 1054 21.25 15.22 -15.40
CA THR A 1054 22.54 15.91 -15.24
C THR A 1054 23.71 14.92 -15.18
N LYS A 1055 23.52 13.69 -14.66
CA LYS A 1055 24.53 12.62 -14.73
C LYS A 1055 24.81 12.14 -16.16
N LYS A 1056 23.78 11.99 -17.01
CA LYS A 1056 23.95 11.65 -18.44
C LYS A 1056 24.69 12.77 -19.17
N ASP A 1057 24.35 14.03 -18.89
CA ASP A 1057 25.00 15.20 -19.49
C ASP A 1057 26.47 15.31 -19.05
N LEU A 1058 26.76 15.00 -17.78
CA LEU A 1058 28.12 14.96 -17.22
C LEU A 1058 28.97 13.85 -17.85
N ASP A 1059 28.40 12.65 -18.03
CA ASP A 1059 29.12 11.54 -18.67
C ASP A 1059 29.29 11.75 -20.18
N ALA A 1060 28.32 12.38 -20.85
CA ALA A 1060 28.45 12.85 -22.22
C ALA A 1060 29.55 13.92 -22.36
N LEU A 1061 29.60 14.90 -21.45
CA LEU A 1061 30.64 15.94 -21.41
C LEU A 1061 32.04 15.32 -21.27
N ARG A 1062 32.20 14.38 -20.35
CA ARG A 1062 33.44 13.62 -20.13
C ARG A 1062 33.82 12.75 -21.33
N TYR A 1063 32.85 12.22 -22.05
CA TYR A 1063 33.09 11.42 -23.26
C TYR A 1063 33.51 12.29 -24.45
N ALA A 1064 32.82 13.40 -24.68
CA ALA A 1064 33.17 14.39 -25.70
C ALA A 1064 34.56 15.00 -25.46
N PHE A 1065 34.87 15.33 -24.20
CA PHE A 1065 36.20 15.79 -23.81
C PHE A 1065 37.29 14.78 -24.22
N LYS A 1066 37.12 13.50 -23.86
CA LYS A 1066 38.07 12.39 -24.15
C LYS A 1066 38.22 12.07 -25.64
N ARG A 1067 37.16 12.29 -26.44
CA ARG A 1067 37.18 12.09 -27.90
C ARG A 1067 37.94 13.17 -28.68
N GLY A 1068 38.21 14.32 -28.05
CA GLY A 1068 38.78 15.49 -28.75
C GLY A 1068 37.72 16.41 -29.37
N ASP A 1069 36.43 16.18 -29.12
CA ASP A 1069 35.34 16.98 -29.68
C ASP A 1069 35.41 18.46 -29.24
N PRO A 1070 34.84 19.41 -30.02
CA PRO A 1070 34.69 20.80 -29.58
C PRO A 1070 33.81 20.91 -28.32
N VAL A 1071 33.88 22.06 -27.64
CA VAL A 1071 33.02 22.35 -26.48
C VAL A 1071 31.55 22.34 -26.93
N PRO A 1072 30.66 21.58 -26.27
CA PRO A 1072 29.24 21.54 -26.62
C PRO A 1072 28.57 22.90 -26.44
N ARG A 1073 27.43 23.12 -27.10
CA ARG A 1073 26.65 24.35 -26.90
C ARG A 1073 25.99 24.30 -25.52
N PHE A 1074 25.97 25.42 -24.80
CA PHE A 1074 25.34 25.49 -23.50
C PHE A 1074 24.71 26.86 -23.23
N HIS A 1075 23.72 26.88 -22.33
CA HIS A 1075 23.14 28.09 -21.76
C HIS A 1075 22.78 27.85 -20.29
N TYR A 1076 22.49 28.92 -19.55
CA TYR A 1076 22.00 28.82 -18.18
C TYR A 1076 20.54 29.27 -18.09
N GLU A 1077 19.79 28.63 -17.21
CA GLU A 1077 18.40 28.94 -16.87
C GLU A 1077 18.30 29.22 -15.37
N VAL A 1078 17.42 30.15 -14.96
CA VAL A 1078 17.06 30.30 -13.54
C VAL A 1078 15.79 29.48 -13.29
N ARG A 1079 15.94 28.36 -12.58
CA ARG A 1079 14.87 27.41 -12.27
C ARG A 1079 14.44 27.56 -10.81
N SER A 1080 13.18 27.88 -10.57
CA SER A 1080 12.67 28.04 -9.19
C SER A 1080 11.69 26.94 -8.76
N PHE A 1081 11.70 26.64 -7.45
CA PHE A 1081 10.85 25.62 -6.83
C PHE A 1081 10.51 25.98 -5.38
N SER A 1082 9.40 25.42 -4.90
CA SER A 1082 8.94 25.57 -3.53
C SER A 1082 9.54 24.50 -2.62
N LYS A 1083 10.30 24.90 -1.60
CA LYS A 1083 10.88 24.02 -0.57
C LYS A 1083 10.12 24.20 0.74
N MET A 1084 9.62 23.09 1.30
CA MET A 1084 8.99 23.09 2.62
C MET A 1084 10.08 23.16 3.68
N ILE A 1085 10.06 24.18 4.54
CA ILE A 1085 11.03 24.33 5.63
C ILE A 1085 10.55 23.55 6.85
N ALA A 1086 11.46 22.78 7.46
CA ALA A 1086 11.20 21.96 8.63
C ALA A 1086 12.52 21.68 9.38
N ASN A 1087 12.53 21.78 10.71
CA ASN A 1087 13.67 21.43 11.56
C ASN A 1087 13.69 19.91 11.80
N LEU A 1088 14.15 19.16 10.79
CA LEU A 1088 14.12 17.68 10.77
C LEU A 1088 14.96 17.02 11.88
N ASP A 1089 15.83 17.77 12.53
CA ASP A 1089 16.69 17.39 13.67
C ASP A 1089 15.98 17.38 15.03
N LEU A 1090 14.79 17.99 15.14
CA LEU A 1090 13.94 17.96 16.35
C LEU A 1090 12.80 16.96 16.17
N ALA A 1091 12.45 16.17 17.21
CA ALA A 1091 11.30 15.27 17.12
C ALA A 1091 9.96 16.04 17.04
N GLU A 1092 8.86 15.38 16.65
CA GLU A 1092 7.54 16.02 16.62
C GLU A 1092 7.07 16.48 18.01
N ASN A 1093 7.50 15.78 19.06
CA ASN A 1093 7.18 16.06 20.46
C ASN A 1093 8.22 16.94 21.16
N GLU A 1094 9.03 17.70 20.41
CA GLU A 1094 10.12 18.53 20.94
C GLU A 1094 10.05 19.98 20.42
N LEU A 1095 10.41 20.91 21.30
CA LEU A 1095 10.60 22.32 21.01
C LEU A 1095 11.95 22.74 21.61
N GLU A 1096 12.79 23.40 20.82
CA GLU A 1096 14.09 23.91 21.29
C GLU A 1096 13.96 25.38 21.67
N LEU A 1097 14.51 25.74 22.83
CA LEU A 1097 14.72 27.11 23.25
C LEU A 1097 16.21 27.32 23.51
N ASN A 1098 16.80 28.34 22.87
CA ASN A 1098 18.20 28.67 22.98
C ASN A 1098 18.36 30.16 23.32
N VAL A 1099 19.08 30.45 24.41
CA VAL A 1099 19.48 31.81 24.81
C VAL A 1099 20.92 32.00 24.39
N ILE A 1100 21.15 32.80 23.36
CA ILE A 1100 22.45 32.92 22.69
C ILE A 1100 23.34 33.90 23.44
N GLN A 1101 22.95 35.18 23.48
CA GLN A 1101 23.77 36.24 24.11
C GLN A 1101 22.94 37.40 24.66
N GLY A 1102 23.52 38.16 25.58
CA GLY A 1102 23.12 39.52 25.91
C GLY A 1102 23.82 40.54 25.02
N LEU A 1103 23.13 41.63 24.69
CA LEU A 1103 23.65 42.72 23.87
C LEU A 1103 23.47 44.05 24.63
N SER A 1104 24.59 44.65 25.02
CA SER A 1104 24.69 45.98 25.65
C SER A 1104 23.73 46.20 26.81
N TYR A 1105 23.75 45.31 27.80
CA TYR A 1105 22.94 45.46 29.00
C TYR A 1105 23.22 46.79 29.71
N SER A 1106 22.16 47.46 30.16
CA SER A 1106 22.20 48.72 30.90
C SER A 1106 22.58 48.46 32.35
N VAL A 1107 23.87 48.63 32.68
CA VAL A 1107 24.45 48.20 33.97
C VAL A 1107 25.42 49.25 34.54
N PRO A 1108 25.49 49.48 35.86
CA PRO A 1108 26.31 50.56 36.43
C PRO A 1108 27.83 50.38 36.23
N ASN A 1109 28.33 49.15 36.24
CA ASN A 1109 29.72 48.83 35.90
C ASN A 1109 29.79 47.55 35.05
N PRO A 1110 30.07 47.65 33.73
CA PRO A 1110 30.16 46.49 32.85
C PRO A 1110 31.21 45.44 33.24
N LYS A 1111 32.25 45.83 33.99
CA LYS A 1111 33.39 44.95 34.33
C LYS A 1111 33.23 44.15 35.62
N GLU A 1112 32.17 44.39 36.41
CA GLU A 1112 31.97 43.74 37.72
C GLU A 1112 30.67 42.93 37.78
N ILE A 1113 29.97 42.75 36.65
CA ILE A 1113 28.67 42.09 36.62
C ILE A 1113 28.77 40.58 36.38
N TYR A 1114 27.90 39.84 37.06
CA TYR A 1114 27.73 38.39 36.96
C TYR A 1114 26.31 38.15 36.48
N THR A 1115 26.09 37.66 35.25
CA THR A 1115 24.75 37.59 34.64
C THR A 1115 24.31 36.17 34.34
N TYR A 1116 23.02 35.87 34.50
CA TYR A 1116 22.40 34.65 34.01
C TYR A 1116 20.98 34.94 33.51
N CYS A 1117 20.51 34.15 32.55
CA CYS A 1117 19.12 34.20 32.10
C CYS A 1117 18.29 33.08 32.76
N LYS A 1118 17.09 33.41 33.22
CA LYS A 1118 16.05 32.44 33.59
C LYS A 1118 14.97 32.46 32.53
N MET A 1119 14.65 31.30 31.97
CA MET A 1119 13.60 31.14 30.96
C MET A 1119 12.36 30.46 31.54
N GLU A 1120 11.19 30.82 31.01
CA GLU A 1120 9.91 30.21 31.33
C GLU A 1120 9.09 30.05 30.04
N PHE A 1121 8.61 28.83 29.78
CA PHE A 1121 7.79 28.50 28.63
C PHE A 1121 6.40 28.02 29.10
N PRO A 1122 5.29 28.61 28.60
CA PRO A 1122 3.95 28.42 29.18
C PRO A 1122 3.26 27.07 28.85
N TYR A 1123 4.03 25.98 28.74
CA TYR A 1123 3.55 24.62 28.53
C TYR A 1123 4.32 23.61 29.39
N PRO A 1124 3.68 22.54 29.92
CA PRO A 1124 2.23 22.32 30.00
C PRO A 1124 1.50 23.36 30.85
N LYS A 1125 0.21 23.60 30.59
CA LYS A 1125 -0.55 24.67 31.27
C LYS A 1125 -0.61 24.52 32.80
N GLU A 1126 -0.62 23.29 33.30
CA GLU A 1126 -0.70 22.98 34.74
C GLU A 1126 0.63 23.20 35.48
N ARG A 1127 1.76 23.14 34.74
CA ARG A 1127 3.11 23.34 35.26
C ARG A 1127 4.01 23.84 34.13
N PRO A 1128 4.10 25.16 33.91
CA PRO A 1128 5.01 25.75 32.94
C PRO A 1128 6.44 25.25 33.11
N PHE A 1129 7.14 25.02 32.01
CA PHE A 1129 8.56 24.72 32.01
C PHE A 1129 9.35 25.97 32.43
N SER A 1130 10.34 25.83 33.31
CA SER A 1130 11.29 26.91 33.63
C SER A 1130 12.67 26.36 33.93
N ASP A 1131 13.69 27.07 33.46
CA ASP A 1131 15.10 26.65 33.44
C ASP A 1131 16.01 27.90 33.55
N LYS A 1132 17.32 27.71 33.76
CA LYS A 1132 18.29 28.84 33.89
C LYS A 1132 19.66 28.52 33.30
N THR A 1133 20.30 29.54 32.73
CA THR A 1133 21.67 29.44 32.19
C THR A 1133 22.70 29.33 33.31
N VAL A 1134 23.93 28.98 32.93
CA VAL A 1134 25.12 29.27 33.73
C VAL A 1134 25.33 30.78 33.91
N VAL A 1135 26.16 31.17 34.88
CA VAL A 1135 26.48 32.57 35.19
C VAL A 1135 27.73 33.01 34.42
N VAL A 1136 27.56 33.98 33.52
CA VAL A 1136 28.62 34.63 32.74
C VAL A 1136 29.15 35.84 33.52
N LYS A 1137 30.42 36.19 33.34
CA LYS A 1137 31.13 37.18 34.18
C LYS A 1137 31.71 38.34 33.37
N GLU A 1138 31.81 39.51 33.99
CA GLU A 1138 32.73 40.60 33.62
C GLU A 1138 32.48 41.21 32.23
N THR A 1139 31.25 41.07 31.71
CA THR A 1139 30.79 41.66 30.44
C THR A 1139 29.31 42.08 30.50
N ASN A 1140 28.97 43.18 29.81
CA ASN A 1140 27.57 43.58 29.53
C ASN A 1140 27.06 43.08 28.16
N CYS A 1141 27.88 42.34 27.42
CA CYS A 1141 27.51 41.50 26.28
C CYS A 1141 27.88 40.02 26.57
N PRO A 1142 27.16 39.32 27.46
CA PRO A 1142 27.46 37.94 27.83
C PRO A 1142 26.97 36.93 26.81
N GLU A 1143 27.86 36.09 26.29
CA GLU A 1143 27.48 34.87 25.57
C GLU A 1143 27.06 33.77 26.54
N TYR A 1144 25.82 33.28 26.42
CA TYR A 1144 25.30 32.17 27.23
C TYR A 1144 25.31 30.84 26.46
N ASN A 1145 25.03 30.89 25.16
CA ASN A 1145 24.94 29.74 24.24
C ASN A 1145 24.15 28.55 24.81
N TYR A 1146 23.08 28.84 25.57
CA TYR A 1146 22.37 27.86 26.39
C TYR A 1146 21.15 27.29 25.67
N ARG A 1147 21.25 26.02 25.26
CA ARG A 1147 20.23 25.26 24.52
C ARG A 1147 19.50 24.28 25.46
N THR A 1148 18.18 24.37 25.52
CA THR A 1148 17.32 23.44 26.28
C THR A 1148 16.19 22.89 25.40
N ILE A 1149 15.78 21.64 25.63
CA ILE A 1149 14.72 20.95 24.86
C ILE A 1149 13.50 20.75 25.74
N ILE A 1150 12.37 21.27 25.28
CA ILE A 1150 11.10 21.29 25.99
C ILE A 1150 10.18 20.20 25.38
N PRO A 1151 9.72 19.22 26.17
CA PRO A 1151 8.81 18.19 25.67
C PRO A 1151 7.41 18.77 25.45
N VAL A 1152 6.86 18.59 24.26
CA VAL A 1152 5.59 19.16 23.81
C VAL A 1152 4.68 18.10 23.17
N ASN A 1153 3.38 18.38 23.09
CA ASN A 1153 2.41 17.49 22.44
C ASN A 1153 1.62 18.25 21.35
N PRO A 1154 2.01 18.15 20.06
CA PRO A 1154 1.30 18.82 18.97
C PRO A 1154 -0.18 18.46 18.82
N LYS A 1155 -0.60 17.30 19.36
CA LYS A 1155 -1.98 16.80 19.29
C LYS A 1155 -2.86 17.39 20.39
N ASP A 1156 -2.28 18.07 21.38
CA ASP A 1156 -3.00 18.75 22.45
C ASP A 1156 -3.54 20.12 21.97
N LYS A 1157 -4.86 20.30 22.08
CA LYS A 1157 -5.53 21.57 21.78
C LYS A 1157 -5.12 22.71 22.73
N SER A 1158 -4.53 22.41 23.88
CA SER A 1158 -3.95 23.44 24.77
C SER A 1158 -2.62 23.98 24.22
N TYR A 1159 -1.75 23.11 23.70
CA TYR A 1159 -0.51 23.48 23.01
C TYR A 1159 -0.78 24.32 21.76
N GLN A 1160 -1.69 23.89 20.88
CA GLN A 1160 -2.03 24.64 19.67
C GLN A 1160 -2.58 26.06 19.95
N ARG A 1161 -3.28 26.24 21.06
CA ARG A 1161 -3.83 27.55 21.49
C ARG A 1161 -2.78 28.48 22.09
N LEU A 1162 -1.61 27.97 22.47
CA LEU A 1162 -0.54 28.70 23.14
C LEU A 1162 0.00 29.82 22.25
N PHE A 1163 0.31 29.48 21.00
CA PHE A 1163 0.98 30.33 20.01
C PHE A 1163 0.19 31.62 19.70
N LYS A 1164 -1.15 31.56 19.69
CA LYS A 1164 -2.02 32.74 19.47
C LYS A 1164 -2.12 33.70 20.65
N ARG A 1165 -1.74 33.29 21.88
CA ARG A 1165 -2.17 33.98 23.11
C ARG A 1165 -1.09 34.12 24.19
N SER A 1166 0.08 33.52 24.01
CA SER A 1166 1.12 33.45 25.04
C SER A 1166 2.50 33.84 24.50
N SER A 1167 3.38 34.25 25.41
CA SER A 1167 4.80 34.52 25.16
C SER A 1167 5.66 33.59 26.01
N ALA A 1168 6.83 33.22 25.50
CA ALA A 1168 7.91 32.73 26.35
C ALA A 1168 8.56 33.94 27.06
N LYS A 1169 9.01 33.74 28.30
CA LYS A 1169 9.60 34.79 29.14
C LYS A 1169 11.09 34.47 29.34
N VAL A 1170 11.94 35.48 29.20
CA VAL A 1170 13.36 35.38 29.56
C VAL A 1170 13.69 36.56 30.46
N GLU A 1171 14.02 36.27 31.72
CA GLU A 1171 14.47 37.24 32.72
C GLU A 1171 15.99 37.23 32.78
N VAL A 1172 16.62 38.40 32.60
CA VAL A 1172 18.06 38.57 32.78
C VAL A 1172 18.33 39.02 34.20
N TRP A 1173 19.10 38.24 34.96
CA TRP A 1173 19.41 38.50 36.36
C TRP A 1173 20.90 38.77 36.55
N SER A 1174 21.23 39.79 37.34
CA SER A 1174 22.56 40.01 37.90
C SER A 1174 22.67 39.23 39.20
N LYS A 1175 23.59 38.27 39.27
CA LYS A 1175 23.88 37.50 40.48
C LYS A 1175 24.51 38.39 41.56
N GLY A 1176 24.03 38.26 42.79
CA GLY A 1176 24.58 38.92 43.96
C GLY A 1176 25.85 38.25 44.48
N GLY A 1177 26.68 39.04 45.16
CA GLY A 1177 27.77 38.50 45.98
C GLY A 1177 27.26 37.78 47.23
N PHE A 1178 28.15 37.18 48.02
CA PHE A 1178 27.83 36.30 49.17
C PHE A 1178 26.80 36.82 50.20
N LEU A 1179 26.59 38.14 50.28
CA LEU A 1179 25.63 38.80 51.19
C LEU A 1179 24.60 39.70 50.47
N ARG A 1180 24.35 39.49 49.17
CA ARG A 1180 23.36 40.25 48.37
C ARG A 1180 22.49 39.31 47.56
N SER A 1181 21.19 39.60 47.47
CA SER A 1181 20.27 38.88 46.59
C SER A 1181 20.51 39.20 45.11
N ASP A 1182 20.15 38.28 44.23
CA ASP A 1182 20.18 38.49 42.78
C ASP A 1182 19.19 39.61 42.38
N HIS A 1183 19.58 40.42 41.39
CA HIS A 1183 18.87 41.62 40.95
C HIS A 1183 18.39 41.48 39.50
N LEU A 1184 17.09 41.69 39.24
CA LEU A 1184 16.51 41.62 37.89
C LEU A 1184 17.06 42.79 37.04
N ILE A 1185 17.77 42.52 35.95
CA ILE A 1185 18.22 43.56 35.00
C ILE A 1185 17.05 43.95 34.08
N GLY A 1186 16.32 42.97 33.57
CA GLY A 1186 15.07 43.18 32.84
C GLY A 1186 14.49 41.89 32.27
N THR A 1187 13.26 41.96 31.77
CA THR A 1187 12.53 40.83 31.17
C THR A 1187 12.31 41.05 29.67
N ALA A 1188 12.63 40.06 28.86
CA ALA A 1188 12.15 39.93 27.49
C ALA A 1188 10.91 39.03 27.42
N GLN A 1189 9.97 39.37 26.53
CA GLN A 1189 8.81 38.53 26.20
C GLN A 1189 8.80 38.19 24.71
N ILE A 1190 9.00 36.91 24.40
CA ILE A 1190 9.05 36.38 23.04
C ILE A 1190 7.65 35.91 22.66
N LYS A 1191 6.96 36.67 21.81
CA LYS A 1191 5.63 36.29 21.29
C LYS A 1191 5.76 35.00 20.47
N LEU A 1192 4.96 33.98 20.77
CA LEU A 1192 5.03 32.69 20.09
C LEU A 1192 4.30 32.65 18.74
N GLN A 1193 3.49 33.66 18.43
CA GLN A 1193 2.66 33.74 17.21
C GLN A 1193 3.41 33.50 15.86
N PRO A 1194 4.66 33.95 15.63
CA PRO A 1194 5.35 33.65 14.37
C PRO A 1194 5.53 32.14 14.10
N LEU A 1195 5.58 31.31 15.14
CA LEU A 1195 5.70 29.85 15.01
C LEU A 1195 4.40 29.16 14.52
N GLU A 1196 3.33 29.91 14.30
CA GLU A 1196 2.16 29.39 13.57
C GLU A 1196 2.44 29.20 12.07
N THR A 1197 3.37 29.99 11.52
CA THR A 1197 3.68 30.06 10.09
C THR A 1197 5.16 29.80 9.75
N HIS A 1198 6.05 29.89 10.74
CA HIS A 1198 7.49 29.63 10.62
C HIS A 1198 7.95 28.50 11.56
N CYS A 1199 9.05 27.84 11.22
CA CYS A 1199 9.67 26.81 12.06
C CYS A 1199 10.59 27.38 13.16
N GLU A 1200 10.92 28.67 13.09
CA GLU A 1200 11.89 29.33 13.94
C GLU A 1200 11.52 30.79 14.24
N ILE A 1201 11.86 31.24 15.45
CA ILE A 1201 12.04 32.65 15.83
C ILE A 1201 13.50 32.84 16.22
N HIS A 1202 14.18 33.86 15.70
CA HIS A 1202 15.54 34.24 16.11
C HIS A 1202 15.66 35.77 16.01
N ASP A 1203 15.73 36.47 17.15
CA ASP A 1203 15.84 37.94 17.22
C ASP A 1203 16.46 38.39 18.58
N GLY A 1204 16.95 39.63 18.63
CA GLY A 1204 17.41 40.32 19.84
C GLY A 1204 16.28 41.11 20.50
N PHE A 1205 15.66 40.53 21.52
CA PHE A 1205 14.50 41.10 22.23
C PHE A 1205 14.93 42.15 23.27
N PRO A 1206 14.33 43.36 23.29
CA PRO A 1206 14.68 44.41 24.26
C PRO A 1206 14.29 44.01 25.68
N LEU A 1207 15.12 44.39 26.65
CA LEU A 1207 14.82 44.19 28.06
C LEU A 1207 13.84 45.26 28.57
N MET A 1208 12.82 44.80 29.30
CA MET A 1208 11.74 45.61 29.85
C MET A 1208 11.66 45.46 31.37
N ASP A 1209 11.37 46.56 32.07
CA ASP A 1209 10.79 46.53 33.42
C ASP A 1209 9.33 46.99 33.34
N GLY A 1210 8.41 46.06 33.57
CA GLY A 1210 6.96 46.24 33.41
C GLY A 1210 6.55 46.69 32.00
N ARG A 1211 6.53 48.01 31.77
CA ARG A 1211 6.23 48.66 30.47
C ARG A 1211 7.33 49.60 29.98
N LYS A 1212 8.43 49.79 30.73
CA LYS A 1212 9.55 50.66 30.37
C LYS A 1212 10.69 49.82 29.77
N VAL A 1213 11.34 50.34 28.73
CA VAL A 1213 12.60 49.78 28.23
C VAL A 1213 13.70 50.15 29.22
N VAL A 1214 14.46 49.17 29.71
CA VAL A 1214 15.57 49.41 30.67
C VAL A 1214 16.94 49.53 30.00
N GLY A 1215 17.06 49.05 28.76
CA GLY A 1215 18.26 49.14 27.93
C GLY A 1215 19.00 47.81 27.78
N GLY A 1216 19.52 47.57 26.58
CA GLY A 1216 20.05 46.28 26.16
C GLY A 1216 18.99 45.32 25.62
N LYS A 1217 19.46 44.25 24.99
CA LYS A 1217 18.66 43.16 24.40
C LYS A 1217 19.17 41.79 24.85
N VAL A 1218 18.34 40.76 24.80
CA VAL A 1218 18.76 39.36 24.86
C VAL A 1218 18.37 38.65 23.56
N GLU A 1219 19.33 37.96 22.96
CA GLU A 1219 19.16 37.21 21.71
C GLU A 1219 18.67 35.80 22.03
N VAL A 1220 17.49 35.47 21.50
CA VAL A 1220 16.79 34.21 21.79
C VAL A 1220 16.34 33.57 20.49
N LYS A 1221 16.60 32.27 20.37
CA LYS A 1221 16.24 31.42 19.23
C LYS A 1221 15.31 30.31 19.72
N ILE A 1222 14.12 30.19 19.13
CA ILE A 1222 13.13 29.16 19.47
C ILE A 1222 12.79 28.39 18.18
N ARG A 1223 12.92 27.06 18.19
CA ARG A 1223 12.72 26.19 17.03
C ARG A 1223 11.69 25.10 17.31
N ILE A 1224 10.89 24.76 16.29
CA ILE A 1224 9.98 23.61 16.27
C ILE A 1224 10.16 22.83 14.96
N ARG A 1225 9.85 21.52 14.97
CA ARG A 1225 10.01 20.64 13.80
C ARG A 1225 9.25 21.14 12.57
N ASN A 1226 7.97 21.50 12.74
CA ASN A 1226 7.07 22.03 11.71
C ASN A 1226 6.25 23.18 12.31
N PRO A 1227 5.75 24.17 11.52
CA PRO A 1227 4.92 25.25 12.04
C PRO A 1227 3.53 24.75 12.47
N VAL A 1228 2.89 25.47 13.39
CA VAL A 1228 1.69 24.97 14.09
C VAL A 1228 0.40 25.05 13.25
N VAL A 1229 0.32 25.94 12.26
CA VAL A 1229 -0.93 26.18 11.49
C VAL A 1229 -0.74 26.04 9.98
N THR A 1230 0.29 26.68 9.40
CA THR A 1230 0.55 26.62 7.94
C THR A 1230 1.98 26.17 7.66
N LYS A 1231 2.16 25.21 6.76
CA LYS A 1231 3.49 24.77 6.30
C LYS A 1231 4.30 25.97 5.79
N GLN A 1232 5.52 26.15 6.30
CA GLN A 1232 6.44 27.18 5.82
C GLN A 1232 6.98 26.73 4.45
N ILE A 1233 6.78 27.56 3.43
CA ILE A 1233 7.23 27.31 2.07
C ILE A 1233 8.12 28.46 1.62
N GLU A 1234 9.33 28.13 1.19
CA GLU A 1234 10.31 29.06 0.63
C GLU A 1234 10.42 28.81 -0.88
N LYS A 1235 10.39 29.86 -1.71
CA LYS A 1235 10.70 29.74 -3.16
C LYS A 1235 12.21 29.90 -3.35
N THR A 1236 12.92 28.79 -3.54
CA THR A 1236 14.34 28.80 -3.90
C THR A 1236 14.50 28.98 -5.41
N GLN A 1237 15.48 29.77 -5.84
CA GLN A 1237 15.88 29.90 -7.25
C GLN A 1237 17.29 29.34 -7.43
N GLU A 1238 17.47 28.42 -8.37
CA GLU A 1238 18.77 27.79 -8.66
C GLU A 1238 19.21 28.08 -10.09
N LYS A 1239 20.51 28.30 -10.28
CA LYS A 1239 21.10 28.45 -11.62
C LYS A 1239 21.37 27.07 -12.20
N TRP A 1240 20.83 26.81 -13.38
CA TRP A 1240 20.83 25.50 -14.02
C TRP A 1240 21.54 25.55 -15.38
N LEU A 1241 22.67 24.85 -15.51
CA LEU A 1241 23.33 24.62 -16.80
C LEU A 1241 22.53 23.62 -17.63
N VAL A 1242 22.30 23.97 -18.90
CA VAL A 1242 21.79 23.06 -19.95
C VAL A 1242 22.87 22.92 -21.01
N VAL A 1243 23.19 21.68 -21.39
CA VAL A 1243 24.24 21.35 -22.38
C VAL A 1243 23.61 20.58 -23.54
N ALA A 1244 23.95 20.98 -24.77
CA ALA A 1244 23.53 20.36 -26.02
C ALA A 1244 24.76 19.90 -26.82
N PHE A 1245 24.82 18.59 -27.07
CA PHE A 1245 25.90 17.87 -27.74
C PHE A 1245 25.62 17.68 -29.23
#